data_AF-A0A559UZA8-F1
#
_entry.id   AF-A0A559UZA8-F1
#
_cell.length_a   1.000
_cell.length_b   1.000
_cell.length_c   1.000
_cell.angle_alpha   90.00
_cell.angle_beta   90.00
_cell.angle_gamma   90.00
#
_symmetry.space_group_name_H-M   'P 1'
#
loop_
_entity.id
_entity.type
_entity.pdbx_description
1 polymer ?
#
loop_
_entity_poly.entity_id
_entity_poly.type
_entity_poly.pdbx_seq_one_letter_code
_entity_poly.pdbx_strand_id
1 'polypeptide(L)'
;MDSSGVKNIDEDLLVSRLTSHLTEGTRKVSFVTGSGISFGAIPNVDGIVEKMLAVLRRPEDQLLLKQAIRRQAGGEKYQSAAAALLKIRGQDALNKAIQLAVLEACTGLGNQQRATLAERGDSKALKKVEYDTGLWKLTSAVEHLGLLLRAVPAERRGPVITTNFDPLLEIAVRKAGAVANMQYLDFDGRIRHGEDENAVNIVHVHGYWREGDTLNTVGQLTTDRPELSDSLRSALRDHVVVVVGYSGWNDAFSRSLLERVRAKDHNGIDLIWCSFTDLAAAIRDAPLLSELQKTPRWTFFEEIDANRLFPRIHANYTKAVECPPGWTRVDQAMLDDTAAKEHSTADVELFFDGREPGWQEALDPRVPRLSVVTKLTGELHRCLNGDVRKRIVAAVGPMGEGKSIALLQTAVDLVRGREDVTVFWRERRSPIDVEAVLSVPERPGHRIVLVTDQGARFIEELRQLMLACESRGRDDILVLLAGQERDWRSRRGYQRLADHVRVVGNFGLQDADGELLVAAWEQLGVLGELAGTPRDKRASKLVSLSRALYGRQDSSLVGTMLQLRYGPLLRDHVCKLLDRMEEHPAVEGTSLAQCFLMIALLHVAYDRKRENSYPLTLRVLGRVVGLDEDYLVQDAVTDPLGIEAAVTQPDYGLWIRHQTIAEAALSISRERDPDELVGLSRRLVTAAIDLSRESDAFADDLHAAAYLARGLFRRDNKHLGLGTEAVAAARTAVEAAPRRLSFRTALMSTLRVTGNRDEALSVAEGTCGELESMSDPDSVITFVQEWGTSAGQTGKYGMNVLLDGVALHISRSMRAVVSGLLNMGVALTELHRGSHEPVFLDALCGVVGLVADKATPNIFSNQYDANTFLENHRDYIAGEGRQALTGSAAWEAVQASVNRLLPEAPGCLAPLLTKGSLSVLPPSEFR
;
A
#
# COMPACT_ATOMS: atom_id res chain seq x y z
N MET A 1 32.33 44.62 6.46
CA MET A 1 31.27 45.00 5.51
C MET A 1 30.48 43.74 5.25
N ASP A 2 29.28 43.67 5.81
CA ASP A 2 28.35 42.54 5.68
C ASP A 2 27.88 42.41 4.23
N SER A 3 28.24 41.31 3.59
CA SER A 3 27.67 40.86 2.32
C SER A 3 26.66 39.74 2.60
N SER A 4 25.53 40.10 3.21
CA SER A 4 24.37 39.22 3.28
C SER A 4 23.67 39.19 1.92
N GLY A 5 23.66 38.02 1.24
CA GLY A 5 22.54 37.67 0.35
C GLY A 5 22.79 37.40 -1.14
N VAL A 6 24.03 37.20 -1.61
CA VAL A 6 24.21 36.57 -2.94
C VAL A 6 24.22 35.05 -2.73
N LYS A 7 23.16 34.36 -3.15
CA LYS A 7 23.12 32.89 -3.20
C LYS A 7 24.22 32.43 -4.17
N ASN A 8 25.18 31.65 -3.67
CA ASN A 8 26.17 30.99 -4.52
C ASN A 8 25.45 29.86 -5.28
N ILE A 9 25.15 30.11 -6.56
CA ILE A 9 24.41 29.18 -7.44
C ILE A 9 25.19 27.87 -7.62
N ASP A 10 26.52 27.92 -7.66
CA ASP A 10 27.37 26.72 -7.80
C ASP A 10 27.27 25.82 -6.57
N GLU A 11 27.27 26.38 -5.36
CA GLU A 11 27.07 25.62 -4.13
C GLU A 11 25.68 24.96 -4.10
N ASP A 12 24.62 25.68 -4.52
CA ASP A 12 23.25 25.14 -4.59
C ASP A 12 23.12 24.00 -5.61
N LEU A 13 23.69 24.16 -6.81
CA LEU A 13 23.72 23.14 -7.85
C LEU A 13 24.51 21.90 -7.42
N LEU A 14 25.66 22.11 -6.78
CA LEU A 14 26.49 21.02 -6.26
C LEU A 14 25.75 20.22 -5.19
N VAL A 15 25.11 20.91 -4.23
CA VAL A 15 24.32 20.27 -3.18
C VAL A 15 23.18 19.45 -3.79
N SER A 16 22.41 20.02 -4.72
CA SER A 16 21.32 19.30 -5.40
C SER A 16 21.82 18.06 -6.14
N ARG A 17 22.92 18.19 -6.90
CA ARG A 17 23.50 17.09 -7.67
C ARG A 17 24.01 15.97 -6.77
N LEU A 18 24.71 16.30 -5.68
CA LEU A 18 25.24 15.31 -4.74
C LEU A 18 24.13 14.63 -3.95
N THR A 19 23.10 15.36 -3.53
CA THR A 19 21.92 14.75 -2.89
C THR A 19 21.27 13.72 -3.80
N SER A 20 21.01 14.05 -5.08
CA SER A 20 20.45 13.11 -6.06
C SER A 20 21.35 11.88 -6.29
N HIS A 21 22.67 12.06 -6.38
CA HIS A 21 23.58 10.91 -6.51
C HIS A 21 23.56 10.00 -5.27
N LEU A 22 23.43 10.56 -4.07
CA LEU A 22 23.41 9.81 -2.83
C LEU A 22 22.05 9.12 -2.56
N THR A 23 20.95 9.64 -3.10
CA THR A 23 19.59 9.09 -2.91
C THR A 23 19.19 8.15 -4.05
N GLU A 24 19.29 8.61 -5.30
CA GLU A 24 18.71 7.98 -6.49
C GLU A 24 19.77 7.41 -7.45
N GLY A 25 20.99 7.96 -7.44
CA GLY A 25 22.02 7.68 -8.43
C GLY A 25 22.61 6.26 -8.38
N THR A 26 22.83 5.62 -9.53
CA THR A 26 23.31 4.22 -9.62
C THR A 26 24.78 4.00 -9.30
N ARG A 27 25.57 5.07 -9.16
CA ARG A 27 27.02 5.04 -8.91
C ARG A 27 27.35 5.35 -7.46
N LYS A 28 28.43 4.76 -6.95
CA LYS A 28 28.96 5.09 -5.61
C LYS A 28 29.60 6.47 -5.61
N VAL A 29 29.48 7.19 -4.48
CA VAL A 29 30.12 8.49 -4.30
C VAL A 29 31.36 8.34 -3.43
N SER A 30 32.52 8.72 -3.95
CA SER A 30 33.80 8.77 -3.24
C SER A 30 34.23 10.21 -3.00
N PHE A 31 34.73 10.50 -1.80
CA PHE A 31 35.28 11.81 -1.46
C PHE A 31 36.80 11.77 -1.47
N VAL A 32 37.41 12.75 -2.16
CA VAL A 32 38.84 13.03 -2.13
C VAL A 32 39.03 14.34 -1.37
N THR A 33 39.68 14.26 -0.21
CA THR A 33 39.78 15.39 0.72
C THR A 33 41.23 15.81 0.95
N GLY A 34 41.44 17.12 1.15
CA GLY A 34 42.73 17.67 1.54
C GLY A 34 42.65 18.58 2.76
N SER A 35 43.70 19.37 2.99
CA SER A 35 43.88 20.11 4.25
C SER A 35 42.81 21.17 4.50
N GLY A 36 42.10 21.61 3.46
CA GLY A 36 41.00 22.57 3.57
C GLY A 36 39.84 22.09 4.43
N ILE A 37 39.58 20.78 4.54
CA ILE A 37 38.52 20.27 5.42
C ILE A 37 38.90 20.31 6.90
N SER A 38 40.20 20.22 7.21
CA SER A 38 40.76 20.26 8.58
C SER A 38 41.11 21.68 9.03
N PHE A 39 40.94 22.68 8.16
CA PHE A 39 41.26 24.08 8.42
C PHE A 39 40.44 24.63 9.61
N GLY A 40 41.14 25.12 10.63
CA GLY A 40 40.54 25.62 11.89
C GLY A 40 40.55 24.62 13.05
N ALA A 41 40.80 23.34 12.79
CA ALA A 41 41.11 22.33 13.81
C ALA A 41 42.62 22.04 13.88
N ILE A 42 43.26 21.89 12.71
CA ILE A 42 44.71 21.72 12.57
C ILE A 42 45.37 23.08 12.29
N PRO A 43 46.58 23.34 12.80
CA PRO A 43 47.30 24.60 12.54
C PRO A 43 47.51 24.86 11.05
N ASN A 44 47.50 26.13 10.66
CA ASN A 44 47.86 26.53 9.30
C ASN A 44 49.37 26.32 9.04
N VAL A 45 49.82 26.62 7.82
CA VAL A 45 51.24 26.46 7.43
C VAL A 45 52.20 27.13 8.42
N ASP A 46 51.90 28.34 8.85
CA ASP A 46 52.76 29.06 9.80
C ASP A 46 52.84 28.35 11.15
N GLY A 47 51.70 27.90 11.69
CA GLY A 47 51.65 27.13 12.93
C GLY A 47 52.41 25.79 12.84
N ILE A 48 52.36 25.08 11.70
CA ILE A 48 53.12 23.84 11.53
C ILE A 48 54.62 24.13 11.41
N VAL A 49 55.02 25.20 10.70
CA VAL A 49 56.43 25.63 10.62
C VAL A 49 56.96 26.03 12.01
N GLU A 50 56.15 26.64 12.86
CA GLU A 50 56.51 26.87 14.26
C GLU A 50 56.76 25.56 15.02
N LYS A 51 56.00 24.49 14.74
CA LYS A 51 56.29 23.17 15.34
C LYS A 51 57.59 22.57 14.80
N MET A 52 57.87 22.72 13.51
CA MET A 52 59.15 22.31 12.93
C MET A 52 60.33 23.04 13.61
N LEU A 53 60.18 24.34 13.89
CA LEU A 53 61.18 25.11 14.65
C LEU A 53 61.29 24.65 16.10
N ALA A 54 60.17 24.33 16.75
CA ALA A 54 60.15 23.91 18.15
C ALA A 54 60.82 22.54 18.38
N VAL A 55 60.86 21.67 17.38
CA VAL A 55 61.59 20.39 17.45
C VAL A 55 63.11 20.59 17.42
N LEU A 56 63.60 21.70 16.86
CA LEU A 56 65.02 22.04 16.82
C LEU A 56 65.49 22.66 18.14
N ARG A 57 66.30 21.93 18.90
CA ARG A 57 66.81 22.37 20.22
C ARG A 57 67.95 23.39 20.13
N ARG A 58 68.68 23.46 19.01
CA ARG A 58 69.84 24.35 18.85
C ARG A 58 69.47 25.64 18.10
N PRO A 59 69.86 26.83 18.59
CA PRO A 59 69.59 28.09 17.91
C PRO A 59 70.15 28.16 16.48
N GLU A 60 71.29 27.51 16.23
CA GLU A 60 71.94 27.42 14.91
C GLU A 60 71.05 26.72 13.86
N ASP A 61 70.43 25.60 14.23
CA ASP A 61 69.53 24.85 13.35
C ASP A 61 68.25 25.63 13.05
N GLN A 62 67.70 26.32 14.07
CA GLN A 62 66.53 27.17 13.90
C GLN A 62 66.80 28.32 12.92
N LEU A 63 68.02 28.88 12.97
CA LEU A 63 68.43 29.93 12.04
C LEU A 63 68.54 29.39 10.61
N LEU A 64 69.11 28.19 10.42
CA LEU A 64 69.20 27.54 9.10
C LEU A 64 67.81 27.28 8.50
N LEU A 65 66.85 26.78 9.30
CA LEU A 65 65.49 26.58 8.84
C LEU A 65 64.81 27.91 8.50
N LYS A 66 64.95 28.94 9.34
CA LYS A 66 64.43 30.29 9.08
C LYS A 66 65.00 30.92 7.80
N GLN A 67 66.28 30.68 7.51
CA GLN A 67 66.91 31.13 6.27
C GLN A 67 66.34 30.41 5.05
N ALA A 68 66.12 29.10 5.12
CA ALA A 68 65.55 28.31 4.02
C ALA A 68 64.14 28.76 3.60
N ILE A 69 63.36 29.34 4.51
CA ILE A 69 61.97 29.75 4.26
C ILE A 69 61.80 31.27 4.05
N ARG A 70 62.88 32.07 4.14
CA ARG A 70 62.80 33.55 4.23
C ARG A 70 62.09 34.24 3.06
N ARG A 71 62.07 33.63 1.88
CA ARG A 71 61.48 34.18 0.65
C ARG A 71 60.25 33.40 0.15
N GLN A 72 59.76 32.44 0.94
CA GLN A 72 58.69 31.53 0.53
C GLN A 72 57.36 31.95 1.18
N ALA A 73 56.26 31.76 0.47
CA ALA A 73 54.90 32.02 0.96
C ALA A 73 54.01 30.78 0.79
N GLY A 74 52.90 30.71 1.54
CA GLY A 74 51.89 29.66 1.39
C GLY A 74 52.44 28.23 1.46
N GLY A 75 51.96 27.34 0.58
CA GLY A 75 52.38 25.94 0.52
C GLY A 75 53.87 25.71 0.21
N GLU A 76 54.51 26.63 -0.52
CA GLU A 76 55.96 26.56 -0.80
C GLU A 76 56.80 26.74 0.46
N LYS A 77 56.30 27.57 1.40
CA LYS A 77 56.92 27.77 2.72
C LYS A 77 56.89 26.48 3.54
N TYR A 78 55.77 25.77 3.53
CA TYR A 78 55.63 24.47 4.21
C TYR A 78 56.61 23.44 3.65
N GLN A 79 56.60 23.23 2.33
CA GLN A 79 57.44 22.23 1.67
C GLN A 79 58.93 22.53 1.84
N SER A 80 59.31 23.81 1.78
CA SER A 80 60.69 24.26 2.02
C SER A 80 61.13 24.04 3.47
N ALA A 81 60.23 24.30 4.44
CA ALA A 81 60.49 24.03 5.85
C ALA A 81 60.67 22.54 6.12
N ALA A 82 59.80 21.69 5.57
CA ALA A 82 59.89 20.24 5.69
C ALA A 82 61.21 19.71 5.09
N ALA A 83 61.57 20.16 3.88
CA ALA A 83 62.81 19.78 3.22
C ALA A 83 64.05 20.22 4.01
N ALA A 84 64.02 21.42 4.62
CA ALA A 84 65.09 21.90 5.49
C ALA A 84 65.20 21.05 6.76
N LEU A 85 64.08 20.78 7.44
CA LEU A 85 64.06 19.98 8.67
C LEU A 85 64.57 18.56 8.42
N LEU A 86 64.17 17.93 7.32
CA LEU A 86 64.66 16.62 6.90
C LEU A 86 66.18 16.60 6.73
N LYS A 87 66.75 17.65 6.11
CA LYS A 87 68.21 17.76 5.95
C LYS A 87 68.94 17.98 7.27
N ILE A 88 68.34 18.69 8.22
CA ILE A 88 68.98 19.03 9.51
C ILE A 88 68.90 17.86 10.50
N ARG A 89 67.73 17.22 10.63
CA ARG A 89 67.44 16.23 11.69
C ARG A 89 66.82 14.92 11.22
N GLY A 90 66.52 14.75 9.93
CA GLY A 90 65.92 13.53 9.40
C GLY A 90 64.41 13.42 9.60
N GLN A 91 63.86 12.26 9.22
CA GLN A 91 62.43 12.00 9.13
C GLN A 91 61.72 11.93 10.48
N ASP A 92 62.37 11.39 11.51
CA ASP A 92 61.79 11.32 12.88
C ASP A 92 61.45 12.70 13.44
N ALA A 93 62.30 13.70 13.20
CA ALA A 93 62.06 15.07 13.64
C ALA A 93 60.88 15.71 12.91
N LEU A 94 60.71 15.39 11.62
CA LEU A 94 59.56 15.83 10.84
C LEU A 94 58.27 15.17 11.34
N ASN A 95 58.26 13.84 11.49
CA ASN A 95 57.11 13.10 12.02
C ASN A 95 56.70 13.63 13.41
N LYS A 96 57.67 13.94 14.28
CA LYS A 96 57.41 14.57 15.59
C LYS A 96 56.75 15.95 15.46
N ALA A 97 57.19 16.79 14.52
CA ALA A 97 56.57 18.08 14.27
C ALA A 97 55.10 17.94 13.80
N ILE A 98 54.83 16.96 12.94
CA ILE A 98 53.47 16.63 12.48
C ILE A 98 52.60 16.13 13.65
N GLN A 99 53.11 15.22 14.49
CA GLN A 99 52.39 14.74 15.68
C GLN A 99 52.03 15.89 16.63
N LEU A 100 52.94 16.83 16.85
CA LEU A 100 52.67 18.02 17.66
C LEU A 100 51.55 18.87 17.06
N ALA A 101 51.54 19.07 15.74
CA ALA A 101 50.51 19.83 15.05
C ALA A 101 49.14 19.13 15.13
N VAL A 102 49.09 17.81 14.91
CA VAL A 102 47.85 17.01 14.98
C VAL A 102 47.28 17.00 16.40
N LEU A 103 48.13 16.84 17.42
CA LEU A 103 47.71 16.84 18.83
C LEU A 103 47.13 18.19 19.30
N GLU A 104 47.31 19.29 18.57
CA GLU A 104 46.65 20.55 18.90
C GLU A 104 45.12 20.48 18.75
N ALA A 105 44.64 19.64 17.82
CA ALA A 105 43.22 19.36 17.70
C ALA A 105 42.67 18.55 18.90
N CYS A 106 43.53 17.91 19.69
CA CYS A 106 43.15 17.17 20.90
C CYS A 106 42.99 18.11 22.11
N THR A 107 41.90 18.89 22.09
CA THR A 107 41.57 19.90 23.10
C THR A 107 41.44 19.37 24.54
N GLY A 108 41.09 18.09 24.71
CA GLY A 108 40.97 17.46 26.04
C GLY A 108 42.29 17.18 26.76
N LEU A 109 43.44 17.32 26.08
CA LEU A 109 44.77 17.17 26.68
C LEU A 109 45.45 18.51 26.94
N GLY A 110 46.16 18.64 28.06
CA GLY A 110 47.00 19.81 28.34
C GLY A 110 48.29 19.85 27.50
N ASN A 111 48.87 21.05 27.34
CA ASN A 111 50.08 21.26 26.51
C ASN A 111 51.26 20.33 26.89
N GLN A 112 51.49 20.10 28.18
CA GLN A 112 52.56 19.22 28.65
C GLN A 112 52.31 17.74 28.30
N GLN A 113 51.06 17.29 28.33
CA GLN A 113 50.68 15.92 27.96
C GLN A 113 50.88 15.70 26.46
N ARG A 114 50.46 16.66 25.63
CA ARG A 114 50.66 16.62 24.16
C ARG A 114 52.15 16.53 23.81
N ALA A 115 52.98 17.39 24.43
CA ALA A 115 54.43 17.38 24.22
C ALA A 115 55.07 16.05 24.64
N THR A 116 54.63 15.47 25.77
CA THR A 116 55.14 14.18 26.25
C THR A 116 54.78 13.03 25.31
N LEU A 117 53.55 13.02 24.76
CA LEU A 117 53.10 12.01 23.81
C LEU A 117 53.90 12.06 22.51
N ALA A 118 54.06 13.26 21.93
CA ALA A 118 54.87 13.45 20.73
C ALA A 118 56.37 13.19 20.97
N GLU A 119 56.89 13.41 22.18
CA GLU A 119 58.29 13.10 22.50
C GLU A 119 58.55 11.61 22.66
N ARG A 120 57.58 10.85 23.20
CA ARG A 120 57.69 9.39 23.31
C ARG A 120 57.50 8.68 21.97
N GLY A 121 56.66 9.22 21.09
CA GLY A 121 56.40 8.64 19.77
C GLY A 121 55.79 7.24 19.81
N ASP A 122 55.20 6.83 20.95
CA ASP A 122 54.62 5.49 21.12
C ASP A 122 53.27 5.40 20.39
N SER A 123 53.25 4.68 19.27
CA SER A 123 52.05 4.49 18.45
C SER A 123 50.88 3.89 19.25
N LYS A 124 51.12 3.04 20.26
CA LYS A 124 50.04 2.49 21.09
C LYS A 124 49.39 3.57 21.97
N ALA A 125 50.19 4.46 22.54
CA ALA A 125 49.70 5.57 23.35
C ALA A 125 48.93 6.58 22.49
N LEU A 126 49.43 6.91 21.30
CA LEU A 126 48.76 7.80 20.35
C LEU A 126 47.43 7.21 19.86
N LYS A 127 47.40 5.90 19.57
CA LYS A 127 46.16 5.19 19.21
C LYS A 127 45.12 5.28 20.33
N LYS A 128 45.52 5.13 21.59
CA LYS A 128 44.59 5.23 22.73
C LYS A 128 43.91 6.60 22.80
N VAL A 129 44.65 7.67 22.52
CA VAL A 129 44.11 9.05 22.50
C VAL A 129 43.20 9.27 21.29
N GLU A 130 43.55 8.72 20.12
CA GLU A 130 42.74 8.80 18.91
C GLU A 130 41.35 8.16 19.09
N TYR A 131 41.27 7.03 19.80
CA TYR A 131 40.02 6.30 20.02
C TYR A 131 39.10 6.99 21.04
N ASP A 132 39.62 7.92 21.84
CA ASP A 132 38.81 8.75 22.73
C ASP A 132 38.25 9.96 21.97
N THR A 133 37.16 9.71 21.24
CA THR A 133 36.56 10.68 20.30
C THR A 133 36.10 11.98 20.97
N GLY A 134 35.89 11.99 22.29
CA GLY A 134 35.45 13.17 23.05
C GLY A 134 36.55 14.23 23.26
N LEU A 135 37.82 13.89 23.02
CA LEU A 135 38.94 14.80 23.27
C LEU A 135 39.25 15.74 22.11
N TRP A 136 38.70 15.47 20.92
CA TRP A 136 39.13 16.08 19.67
C TRP A 136 38.15 17.13 19.17
N LYS A 137 38.70 18.26 18.72
CA LYS A 137 37.96 19.31 18.01
C LYS A 137 37.84 18.92 16.54
N LEU A 138 36.60 18.83 16.05
CA LEU A 138 36.29 18.63 14.64
C LEU A 138 35.90 19.97 14.00
N THR A 139 36.18 20.13 12.71
CA THR A 139 35.57 21.21 11.91
C THR A 139 34.15 20.84 11.51
N SER A 140 33.35 21.83 11.12
CA SER A 140 31.99 21.59 10.60
C SER A 140 32.00 20.63 9.42
N ALA A 141 32.99 20.79 8.52
CA ALA A 141 33.19 19.92 7.37
C ALA A 141 33.39 18.45 7.76
N VAL A 142 34.34 18.19 8.66
CA VAL A 142 34.72 16.83 9.07
C VAL A 142 33.60 16.15 9.86
N GLU A 143 32.96 16.88 10.78
CA GLU A 143 31.86 16.35 11.59
C GLU A 143 30.66 15.94 10.72
N HIS A 144 30.23 16.81 9.81
CA HIS A 144 29.07 16.53 8.94
C HIS A 144 29.39 15.50 7.85
N LEU A 145 30.63 15.43 7.36
CA LEU A 145 31.04 14.34 6.48
C LEU A 145 31.00 13.00 7.22
N GLY A 146 31.44 12.93 8.48
CA GLY A 146 31.32 11.71 9.31
C GLY A 146 29.87 11.26 9.49
N LEU A 147 28.97 12.19 9.81
CA LEU A 147 27.53 11.92 9.92
C LEU A 147 26.91 11.46 8.59
N LEU A 148 27.27 12.13 7.49
CA LEU A 148 26.81 11.75 6.15
C LEU A 148 27.28 10.34 5.79
N LEU A 149 28.57 10.02 5.99
CA LEU A 149 29.12 8.70 5.69
C LEU A 149 28.48 7.60 6.53
N ARG A 150 28.09 7.89 7.78
CA ARG A 150 27.29 6.97 8.60
C ARG A 150 25.91 6.72 8.01
N ALA A 151 25.25 7.79 7.54
CA ALA A 151 23.87 7.73 7.06
C ALA A 151 23.76 7.09 5.66
N VAL A 152 24.77 7.24 4.80
CA VAL A 152 24.76 6.71 3.43
C VAL A 152 25.00 5.19 3.41
N PRO A 153 24.15 4.40 2.73
CA PRO A 153 24.28 2.95 2.66
C PRO A 153 25.50 2.51 1.83
N ALA A 154 26.03 1.30 2.10
CA ALA A 154 27.29 0.80 1.55
C ALA A 154 27.29 0.65 0.02
N GLU A 155 26.13 0.46 -0.59
CA GLU A 155 25.91 0.35 -2.03
C GLU A 155 26.06 1.69 -2.74
N ARG A 156 25.87 2.80 -2.02
CA ARG A 156 26.03 4.19 -2.52
C ARG A 156 27.31 4.86 -2.03
N ARG A 157 27.94 4.31 -0.99
CA ARG A 157 29.13 4.87 -0.34
C ARG A 157 30.43 4.30 -0.92
N GLY A 158 31.25 5.15 -1.51
CA GLY A 158 32.62 4.84 -1.92
C GLY A 158 33.64 5.09 -0.81
N PRO A 159 34.93 4.73 -1.00
CA PRO A 159 35.98 5.07 -0.06
C PRO A 159 36.21 6.58 0.02
N VAL A 160 36.63 7.04 1.19
CA VAL A 160 37.19 8.39 1.39
C VAL A 160 38.68 8.31 1.22
N ILE A 161 39.23 9.10 0.30
CA ILE A 161 40.67 9.22 0.09
C ILE A 161 41.10 10.59 0.60
N THR A 162 42.15 10.63 1.41
CA THR A 162 42.63 11.87 2.00
C THR A 162 44.13 12.02 1.85
N THR A 163 44.57 13.24 1.60
CA THR A 163 45.98 13.63 1.61
C THR A 163 46.43 14.19 2.95
N ASN A 164 45.51 14.27 3.93
CA ASN A 164 45.81 14.71 5.29
C ASN A 164 46.48 13.59 6.07
N PHE A 165 47.26 13.97 7.08
CA PHE A 165 47.87 13.01 8.01
C PHE A 165 47.03 12.81 9.28
N ASP A 166 46.14 13.77 9.56
CA ASP A 166 45.35 13.83 10.80
C ASP A 166 44.24 12.77 10.85
N PRO A 167 43.84 12.32 12.04
CA PRO A 167 42.84 11.26 12.21
C PRO A 167 41.39 11.79 12.31
N LEU A 168 41.12 13.04 11.92
CA LEU A 168 39.85 13.70 12.27
C LEU A 168 38.64 13.03 11.58
N LEU A 169 38.82 12.46 10.38
CA LEU A 169 37.77 11.72 9.68
C LEU A 169 37.41 10.43 10.42
N GLU A 170 38.41 9.64 10.86
CA GLU A 170 38.18 8.43 11.66
C GLU A 170 37.43 8.75 12.94
N ILE A 171 37.84 9.84 13.61
CA ILE A 171 37.20 10.30 14.85
C ILE A 171 35.75 10.70 14.58
N ALA A 172 35.47 11.44 13.52
CA ALA A 172 34.11 11.86 13.17
C ALA A 172 33.20 10.67 12.84
N VAL A 173 33.70 9.69 12.08
CA VAL A 173 32.96 8.46 11.76
C VAL A 173 32.66 7.64 13.04
N ARG A 174 33.64 7.49 13.93
CA ARG A 174 33.45 6.79 15.21
C ARG A 174 32.48 7.54 16.13
N LYS A 175 32.58 8.86 16.19
CA LYS A 175 31.68 9.73 16.95
C LYS A 175 30.24 9.64 16.42
N ALA A 176 30.06 9.46 15.11
CA ALA A 176 28.78 9.18 14.47
C ALA A 176 28.27 7.73 14.68
N GLY A 177 29.01 6.87 15.39
CA GLY A 177 28.61 5.49 15.69
C GLY A 177 28.89 4.48 14.56
N ALA A 178 29.77 4.80 13.61
CA ALA A 178 30.23 3.87 12.58
C ALA A 178 31.64 3.33 12.85
N VAL A 179 31.95 2.19 12.21
CA VAL A 179 33.32 1.64 12.18
C VAL A 179 34.13 2.35 11.10
N ALA A 180 35.24 2.97 11.49
CA ALA A 180 36.20 3.55 10.57
C ALA A 180 37.32 2.54 10.26
N ASN A 181 37.39 2.07 9.01
CA ASN A 181 38.47 1.23 8.51
C ASN A 181 39.54 2.10 7.85
N MET A 182 40.61 2.36 8.60
CA MET A 182 41.70 3.23 8.16
C MET A 182 42.80 2.43 7.47
N GLN A 183 43.24 2.94 6.32
CA GLN A 183 44.42 2.53 5.59
C GLN A 183 45.34 3.73 5.40
N TYR A 184 46.66 3.52 5.43
CA TYR A 184 47.64 4.53 5.02
C TYR A 184 48.69 3.96 4.07
N LEU A 185 49.30 4.85 3.29
CA LEU A 185 50.43 4.57 2.39
C LEU A 185 51.58 5.51 2.76
N ASP A 186 52.73 4.96 3.11
CA ASP A 186 53.96 5.69 3.46
C ASP A 186 54.86 5.99 2.27
N PHE A 187 54.64 5.35 1.12
CA PHE A 187 55.25 5.68 -0.16
C PHE A 187 54.36 5.29 -1.37
N ASP A 188 54.59 4.12 -1.97
CA ASP A 188 53.73 3.50 -3.01
C ASP A 188 53.04 2.27 -2.42
N GLY A 189 51.86 1.92 -2.93
CA GLY A 189 51.11 0.76 -2.46
C GLY A 189 49.66 0.72 -2.90
N ARG A 190 48.97 -0.36 -2.54
CA ARG A 190 47.61 -0.66 -3.02
C ARG A 190 46.55 -0.35 -1.99
N ILE A 191 45.47 0.31 -2.41
CA ILE A 191 44.21 0.44 -1.70
C ILE A 191 43.56 -0.95 -1.55
N ARG A 192 43.26 -1.34 -0.32
CA ARG A 192 42.61 -2.61 0.02
C ARG A 192 41.17 -2.36 0.43
N HIS A 193 40.28 -3.24 0.01
CA HIS A 193 38.91 -3.24 0.51
C HIS A 193 38.89 -3.91 1.89
N GLY A 194 38.21 -3.29 2.86
CA GLY A 194 37.96 -3.91 4.17
C GLY A 194 37.05 -5.14 4.05
N GLU A 195 37.16 -6.06 5.01
CA GLU A 195 36.31 -7.26 5.09
C GLU A 195 34.86 -6.94 5.49
N ASP A 196 34.65 -5.84 6.23
CA ASP A 196 33.34 -5.35 6.63
C ASP A 196 32.84 -4.29 5.64
N GLU A 197 31.85 -4.64 4.82
CA GLU A 197 31.24 -3.73 3.84
C GLU A 197 30.51 -2.55 4.50
N ASN A 198 30.09 -2.69 5.77
CA ASN A 198 29.44 -1.62 6.52
C ASN A 198 30.44 -0.64 7.15
N ALA A 199 31.73 -0.94 7.15
CA ALA A 199 32.76 -0.02 7.61
C ALA A 199 33.00 1.11 6.59
N VAL A 200 33.33 2.30 7.11
CA VAL A 200 33.74 3.44 6.28
C VAL A 200 35.23 3.31 5.99
N ASN A 201 35.58 3.08 4.72
CA ASN A 201 36.97 2.98 4.29
C ASN A 201 37.58 4.38 4.14
N ILE A 202 38.65 4.67 4.88
CA ILE A 202 39.40 5.94 4.83
C ILE A 202 40.85 5.62 4.46
N VAL A 203 41.37 6.25 3.41
CA VAL A 203 42.68 5.97 2.83
C VAL A 203 43.56 7.22 2.85
N HIS A 204 44.63 7.20 3.64
CA HIS A 204 45.64 8.24 3.71
C HIS A 204 46.78 7.98 2.71
N VAL A 205 46.87 8.79 1.65
CA VAL A 205 47.83 8.54 0.55
C VAL A 205 49.21 9.19 0.75
N HIS A 206 49.36 10.05 1.76
CA HIS A 206 50.63 10.73 2.08
C HIS A 206 51.23 10.29 3.43
N GLY A 207 50.68 9.25 4.06
CA GLY A 207 51.10 8.75 5.37
C GLY A 207 50.15 9.14 6.49
N TYR A 208 50.43 8.67 7.70
CA TYR A 208 49.54 8.82 8.86
C TYR A 208 50.28 9.33 10.09
N TRP A 209 49.63 10.20 10.89
CA TRP A 209 50.31 10.94 11.95
C TRP A 209 51.03 10.07 13.02
N ARG A 210 50.53 8.86 13.30
CA ARG A 210 51.07 7.96 14.34
C ARG A 210 51.77 6.71 13.83
N GLU A 211 51.73 6.44 12.53
CA GLU A 211 52.32 5.23 11.92
C GLU A 211 53.00 5.56 10.58
N GLY A 212 54.23 5.05 10.39
CA GLY A 212 55.01 5.24 9.16
C GLY A 212 55.54 6.66 8.95
N ASP A 213 56.11 6.88 7.77
CA ASP A 213 56.64 8.17 7.36
C ASP A 213 55.62 9.01 6.60
N THR A 214 55.66 10.33 6.82
CA THR A 214 54.79 11.29 6.14
C THR A 214 55.51 11.96 4.98
N LEU A 215 54.81 12.09 3.84
CA LEU A 215 55.33 12.63 2.58
C LEU A 215 55.02 14.12 2.48
N ASN A 216 56.06 14.95 2.60
CA ASN A 216 55.90 16.40 2.79
C ASN A 216 56.70 17.26 1.80
N THR A 217 57.65 16.66 1.08
CA THR A 217 58.51 17.39 0.13
C THR A 217 58.06 17.23 -1.31
N VAL A 218 58.37 18.21 -2.15
CA VAL A 218 58.08 18.17 -3.60
C VAL A 218 58.63 16.91 -4.25
N GLY A 219 59.87 16.50 -3.93
CA GLY A 219 60.47 15.27 -4.47
C GLY A 219 59.70 14.01 -4.10
N GLN A 220 59.26 13.88 -2.85
CA GLN A 220 58.45 12.75 -2.38
C GLN A 220 57.05 12.70 -3.02
N LEU A 221 56.44 13.87 -3.21
CA LEU A 221 55.08 13.98 -3.74
C LEU A 221 55.02 13.79 -5.28
N THR A 222 56.09 14.15 -5.99
CA THR A 222 56.16 14.06 -7.47
C THR A 222 56.75 12.74 -7.98
N THR A 223 57.33 11.92 -7.11
CA THR A 223 57.87 10.59 -7.51
C THR A 223 56.74 9.68 -7.97
N ASP A 224 56.96 8.94 -9.06
CA ASP A 224 55.95 8.06 -9.66
C ASP A 224 55.54 6.90 -8.73
N ARG A 225 54.25 6.54 -8.74
CA ARG A 225 53.63 5.57 -7.81
C ARG A 225 52.70 4.61 -8.58
N PRO A 226 53.27 3.65 -9.32
CA PRO A 226 52.51 2.78 -10.21
C PRO A 226 51.49 1.91 -9.46
N GLU A 227 51.80 1.40 -8.25
CA GLU A 227 50.86 0.55 -7.52
C GLU A 227 49.63 1.33 -7.01
N LEU A 228 49.85 2.55 -6.54
CA LEU A 228 48.78 3.47 -6.18
C LEU A 228 47.92 3.78 -7.40
N SER A 229 48.53 4.04 -8.55
CA SER A 229 47.80 4.37 -9.77
C SER A 229 46.90 3.22 -10.25
N ASP A 230 47.45 2.00 -10.27
CA ASP A 230 46.68 0.80 -10.61
C ASP A 230 45.56 0.51 -9.60
N SER A 231 45.83 0.73 -8.32
CA SER A 231 44.84 0.48 -7.29
C SER A 231 43.71 1.51 -7.30
N LEU A 232 44.01 2.79 -7.53
CA LEU A 232 43.01 3.83 -7.74
C LEU A 232 42.12 3.47 -8.92
N ARG A 233 42.68 2.96 -10.03
CA ARG A 233 41.95 2.46 -11.20
C ARG A 233 40.96 1.35 -10.85
N SER A 234 41.26 0.50 -9.88
CA SER A 234 40.29 -0.49 -9.40
C SER A 234 39.26 0.14 -8.46
N ALA A 235 39.72 0.84 -7.42
CA ALA A 235 38.91 1.28 -6.28
C ALA A 235 37.83 2.31 -6.66
N LEU A 236 38.10 3.20 -7.62
CA LEU A 236 37.16 4.25 -8.03
C LEU A 236 36.39 3.91 -9.31
N ARG A 237 36.34 2.64 -9.75
CA ARG A 237 35.61 2.25 -10.97
C ARG A 237 34.11 2.48 -10.80
N ASP A 238 33.48 3.13 -11.78
CA ASP A 238 32.05 3.46 -11.76
C ASP A 238 31.62 4.34 -10.56
N HIS A 239 32.51 5.22 -10.10
CA HIS A 239 32.23 6.18 -9.03
C HIS A 239 32.02 7.60 -9.55
N VAL A 240 31.22 8.36 -8.80
CA VAL A 240 31.28 9.82 -8.77
C VAL A 240 32.35 10.21 -7.76
N VAL A 241 33.39 10.91 -8.19
CA VAL A 241 34.53 11.30 -7.35
C VAL A 241 34.45 12.79 -7.08
N VAL A 242 34.33 13.17 -5.81
CA VAL A 242 34.20 14.56 -5.36
C VAL A 242 35.49 15.00 -4.69
N VAL A 243 36.22 15.91 -5.32
CA VAL A 243 37.46 16.50 -4.78
C VAL A 243 37.11 17.80 -4.07
N VAL A 244 37.46 17.92 -2.77
CA VAL A 244 37.14 19.10 -1.95
C VAL A 244 38.23 19.38 -0.91
N GLY A 245 38.52 20.66 -0.69
CA GLY A 245 39.53 21.10 0.29
C GLY A 245 40.96 20.66 -0.08
N TYR A 246 41.20 20.30 -1.34
CA TYR A 246 42.48 19.81 -1.82
C TYR A 246 43.27 20.92 -2.51
N SER A 247 44.53 21.09 -2.12
CA SER A 247 45.45 22.11 -2.64
C SER A 247 46.78 21.52 -3.15
N GLY A 248 46.81 20.22 -3.48
CA GLY A 248 47.99 19.52 -3.98
C GLY A 248 48.03 19.59 -5.50
N TRP A 249 48.73 20.58 -6.06
CA TRP A 249 48.48 20.98 -7.45
C TRP A 249 49.30 20.23 -8.52
N ASN A 250 50.29 19.40 -8.15
CA ASN A 250 51.03 18.53 -9.07
C ASN A 250 51.79 17.39 -8.34
N ASP A 251 51.06 16.47 -7.72
CA ASP A 251 51.62 15.27 -7.09
C ASP A 251 51.31 13.98 -7.89
N ALA A 252 51.85 12.84 -7.46
CA ALA A 252 51.62 11.55 -8.12
C ALA A 252 50.15 11.09 -8.04
N PHE A 253 49.47 11.42 -6.94
CA PHE A 253 48.06 11.07 -6.72
C PHE A 253 47.13 11.83 -7.67
N SER A 254 47.27 13.16 -7.72
CA SER A 254 46.51 14.03 -8.62
C SER A 254 46.75 13.64 -10.09
N ARG A 255 47.99 13.40 -10.53
CA ARG A 255 48.26 12.91 -11.90
C ARG A 255 47.55 11.60 -12.21
N SER A 256 47.61 10.61 -11.32
CA SER A 256 46.92 9.32 -11.50
C SER A 256 45.39 9.49 -11.60
N LEU A 257 44.79 10.30 -10.73
CA LEU A 257 43.35 10.58 -10.78
C LEU A 257 42.96 11.23 -12.12
N LEU A 258 43.81 12.11 -12.64
CA LEU A 258 43.56 12.89 -13.84
C LEU A 258 43.76 12.09 -15.12
N GLU A 259 44.76 11.21 -15.18
CA GLU A 259 44.92 10.22 -16.25
C GLU A 259 43.67 9.34 -16.39
N ARG A 260 43.03 9.01 -15.27
CA ARG A 260 41.82 8.20 -15.27
C ARG A 260 40.62 8.88 -15.90
N VAL A 261 40.44 10.18 -15.68
CA VAL A 261 39.37 10.96 -16.31
C VAL A 261 39.53 10.99 -17.84
N ARG A 262 40.77 10.96 -18.34
CA ARG A 262 41.11 10.99 -19.77
C ARG A 262 40.97 9.65 -20.48
N ALA A 263 40.95 8.54 -19.75
CA ALA A 263 40.87 7.23 -20.35
C ALA A 263 39.58 7.11 -21.20
N LYS A 264 39.71 6.69 -22.47
CA LYS A 264 38.59 6.55 -23.43
C LYS A 264 37.62 5.39 -23.09
N ASP A 265 37.76 4.78 -21.93
CA ASP A 265 36.92 3.65 -21.51
C ASP A 265 35.50 4.12 -21.16
N HIS A 266 34.50 3.35 -21.57
CA HIS A 266 33.09 3.65 -21.31
C HIS A 266 32.74 3.57 -19.80
N ASN A 267 33.61 2.94 -18.99
CA ASN A 267 33.53 2.76 -17.53
C ASN A 267 34.42 3.76 -16.73
N GLY A 268 34.56 5.00 -17.23
CA GLY A 268 35.31 6.07 -16.57
C GLY A 268 34.63 6.65 -15.32
N ILE A 269 35.37 7.47 -14.55
CA ILE A 269 34.84 8.21 -13.38
C ILE A 269 34.10 9.48 -13.81
N ASP A 270 33.12 9.92 -13.01
CA ASP A 270 32.60 11.29 -13.07
C ASP A 270 33.33 12.12 -12.01
N LEU A 271 34.17 13.06 -12.44
CA LEU A 271 34.99 13.87 -11.54
C LEU A 271 34.33 15.23 -11.29
N ILE A 272 34.00 15.49 -10.03
CA ILE A 272 33.53 16.78 -9.53
C ILE A 272 34.67 17.42 -8.75
N TRP A 273 35.13 18.58 -9.20
CA TRP A 273 36.22 19.32 -8.56
C TRP A 273 35.69 20.60 -7.92
N CYS A 274 35.83 20.71 -6.59
CA CYS A 274 35.37 21.86 -5.82
C CYS A 274 36.56 22.71 -5.38
N SER A 275 36.57 23.98 -5.79
CA SER A 275 37.64 24.93 -5.47
C SER A 275 37.09 26.10 -4.66
N PHE A 276 37.91 26.62 -3.73
CA PHE A 276 37.59 27.86 -3.01
C PHE A 276 37.82 29.11 -3.89
N THR A 277 38.66 29.01 -4.93
CA THR A 277 38.96 30.08 -5.88
C THR A 277 38.32 29.82 -7.24
N ASP A 278 38.22 30.86 -8.08
CA ASP A 278 37.77 30.74 -9.47
C ASP A 278 38.64 29.78 -10.31
N LEU A 279 38.09 29.29 -11.43
CA LEU A 279 38.78 28.32 -12.30
C LEU A 279 40.07 28.89 -12.90
N ALA A 280 40.11 30.18 -13.23
CA ALA A 280 41.31 30.79 -13.82
C ALA A 280 42.46 30.84 -12.81
N ALA A 281 42.16 31.12 -11.53
CA ALA A 281 43.09 31.04 -10.42
C ALA A 281 43.54 29.59 -10.17
N ALA A 282 42.59 28.65 -10.14
CA ALA A 282 42.91 27.24 -9.97
C ALA A 282 43.78 26.69 -11.11
N ILE A 283 43.57 27.11 -12.37
CA ILE A 283 44.40 26.72 -13.51
C ILE A 283 45.79 27.35 -13.44
N ARG A 284 45.92 28.61 -12.97
CA ARG A 284 47.23 29.24 -12.76
C ARG A 284 48.07 28.45 -11.75
N ASP A 285 47.44 27.97 -10.70
CA ASP A 285 48.10 27.21 -9.64
C ASP A 285 48.31 25.73 -10.02
N ALA A 286 47.42 25.17 -10.85
CA ALA A 286 47.45 23.80 -11.33
C ALA A 286 47.23 23.73 -12.86
N PRO A 287 48.30 23.87 -13.67
CA PRO A 287 48.20 23.87 -15.13
C PRO A 287 47.51 22.62 -15.71
N LEU A 288 47.58 21.49 -15.01
CA LEU A 288 46.97 20.22 -15.39
C LEU A 288 45.43 20.28 -15.45
N LEU A 289 44.78 21.22 -14.73
CA LEU A 289 43.33 21.46 -14.81
C LEU A 289 42.90 22.01 -16.19
N SER A 290 43.77 22.75 -16.87
CA SER A 290 43.48 23.27 -18.22
C SER A 290 43.27 22.15 -19.25
N GLU A 291 43.91 21.00 -19.03
CA GLU A 291 43.79 19.82 -19.87
C GLU A 291 42.50 19.05 -19.56
N LEU A 292 41.98 19.09 -18.33
CA LEU A 292 40.71 18.46 -17.95
C LEU A 292 39.49 19.18 -18.50
N GLN A 293 39.57 20.50 -18.70
CA GLN A 293 38.47 21.30 -19.22
C GLN A 293 37.89 20.78 -20.54
N LYS A 294 38.70 20.01 -21.29
CA LYS A 294 38.31 19.41 -22.57
C LYS A 294 37.68 18.02 -22.43
N THR A 295 37.45 17.53 -21.20
CA THR A 295 36.98 16.17 -20.92
C THR A 295 35.51 16.17 -20.49
N PRO A 296 34.64 15.33 -21.09
CA PRO A 296 33.18 15.42 -20.88
C PRO A 296 32.69 14.96 -19.50
N ARG A 297 33.48 14.19 -18.74
CA ARG A 297 33.11 13.68 -17.40
C ARG A 297 33.75 14.46 -16.25
N TRP A 298 34.13 15.70 -16.51
CA TRP A 298 34.67 16.61 -15.49
C TRP A 298 33.73 17.79 -15.28
N THR A 299 33.49 18.15 -14.03
CA THR A 299 32.74 19.35 -13.65
C THR A 299 33.52 20.10 -12.58
N PHE A 300 33.60 21.42 -12.73
CA PHE A 300 34.27 22.30 -11.77
C PHE A 300 33.22 23.19 -11.10
N PHE A 301 33.35 23.38 -9.79
CA PHE A 301 32.53 24.28 -8.98
C PHE A 301 33.42 25.27 -8.25
N GLU A 302 33.07 26.56 -8.36
CA GLU A 302 33.82 27.68 -7.81
C GLU A 302 33.29 28.14 -6.45
N GLU A 303 34.14 28.81 -5.67
CA GLU A 303 33.81 29.42 -4.37
C GLU A 303 33.18 28.44 -3.35
N ILE A 304 33.60 27.18 -3.37
CA ILE A 304 33.07 26.12 -2.49
C ILE A 304 33.84 26.07 -1.17
N ASP A 305 33.15 26.36 -0.06
CA ASP A 305 33.66 26.16 1.31
C ASP A 305 33.17 24.83 1.89
N ALA A 306 34.10 23.93 2.20
CA ALA A 306 33.78 22.62 2.78
C ALA A 306 33.00 22.71 4.11
N ASN A 307 33.26 23.74 4.93
CA ASN A 307 32.58 23.94 6.22
C ASN A 307 31.12 24.36 6.06
N ARG A 308 30.74 24.86 4.88
CA ARG A 308 29.36 25.15 4.49
C ARG A 308 28.73 24.01 3.70
N LEU A 309 29.50 23.41 2.77
CA LEU A 309 29.02 22.37 1.86
C LEU A 309 28.52 21.12 2.60
N PHE A 310 29.35 20.51 3.44
CA PHE A 310 29.01 19.22 4.06
C PHE A 310 27.80 19.29 5.01
N PRO A 311 27.61 20.34 5.83
CA PRO A 311 26.38 20.49 6.59
C PRO A 311 25.13 20.56 5.72
N ARG A 312 25.20 21.28 4.60
CA ARG A 312 24.06 21.41 3.67
C ARG A 312 23.74 20.10 2.97
N ILE A 313 24.75 19.37 2.50
CA ILE A 313 24.56 18.04 1.88
C ILE A 313 23.99 17.07 2.91
N HIS A 314 24.54 17.03 4.12
CA HIS A 314 24.03 16.17 5.20
C HIS A 314 22.56 16.47 5.49
N ALA A 315 22.20 17.74 5.72
CA ALA A 315 20.81 18.13 5.97
C ALA A 315 19.85 17.75 4.83
N ASN A 316 20.23 17.99 3.57
CA ASN A 316 19.41 17.64 2.42
C ASN A 316 19.32 16.13 2.19
N TYR A 317 20.41 15.39 2.39
CA TYR A 317 20.43 13.94 2.33
C TYR A 317 19.52 13.35 3.42
N THR A 318 19.66 13.79 4.66
CA THR A 318 18.80 13.36 5.76
C THR A 318 17.33 13.67 5.46
N LYS A 319 17.02 14.85 4.93
CA LYS A 319 15.65 15.20 4.52
C LYS A 319 15.12 14.30 3.39
N ALA A 320 15.97 13.93 2.45
CA ALA A 320 15.58 13.11 1.31
C ALA A 320 15.45 11.61 1.64
N VAL A 321 16.30 11.09 2.55
CA VAL A 321 16.30 9.67 2.98
C VAL A 321 15.37 9.40 4.15
N GLU A 322 14.87 10.44 4.81
CA GLU A 322 13.86 10.30 5.86
C GLU A 322 12.62 9.57 5.36
N CYS A 323 12.22 9.72 4.10
CA CYS A 323 10.97 9.14 3.62
C CYS A 323 11.22 7.83 2.83
N PRO A 324 10.80 6.66 3.35
CA PRO A 324 10.90 5.44 2.57
C PRO A 324 10.05 5.54 1.28
N PRO A 325 10.49 4.94 0.16
CA PRO A 325 9.71 4.90 -1.08
C PRO A 325 8.27 4.43 -0.86
N GLY A 326 7.30 5.13 -1.48
CA GLY A 326 5.88 4.84 -1.33
C GLY A 326 5.25 5.38 -0.04
N TRP A 327 5.97 6.25 0.68
CA TRP A 327 5.47 6.98 1.84
C TRP A 327 5.64 8.48 1.62
N THR A 328 4.76 9.25 2.25
CA THR A 328 4.85 10.71 2.34
C THR A 328 5.06 11.10 3.80
N ARG A 329 6.06 11.95 4.08
CA ARG A 329 6.26 12.51 5.42
C ARG A 329 5.15 13.51 5.73
N VAL A 330 4.48 13.33 6.86
CA VAL A 330 3.52 14.29 7.40
C VAL A 330 4.22 15.10 8.46
N ASP A 331 4.46 16.39 8.18
CA ASP A 331 5.10 17.32 9.10
C ASP A 331 4.28 18.61 9.28
N GLN A 332 4.70 19.46 10.22
CA GLN A 332 3.99 20.70 10.52
C GLN A 332 3.87 21.61 9.29
N ALA A 333 4.90 21.65 8.42
CA ALA A 333 4.88 22.48 7.22
C ALA A 333 3.83 22.00 6.20
N MET A 334 3.69 20.69 5.99
CA MET A 334 2.64 20.11 5.16
C MET A 334 1.24 20.42 5.70
N LEU A 335 1.06 20.30 7.03
CA LEU A 335 -0.22 20.57 7.67
C LEU A 335 -0.60 22.06 7.60
N ASP A 336 0.36 22.95 7.76
CA ASP A 336 0.15 24.40 7.67
C ASP A 336 -0.16 24.85 6.22
N ASP A 337 0.56 24.30 5.22
CA ASP A 337 0.24 24.53 3.80
C ASP A 337 -1.18 24.05 3.45
N THR A 338 -1.59 22.89 3.98
CA THR A 338 -2.93 22.37 3.76
C THR A 338 -3.99 23.22 4.45
N ALA A 339 -3.74 23.68 5.68
CA ALA A 339 -4.66 24.53 6.44
C ALA A 339 -4.80 25.94 5.85
N ALA A 340 -3.79 26.43 5.13
CA ALA A 340 -3.82 27.73 4.46
C ALA A 340 -4.71 27.74 3.21
N LYS A 341 -5.02 26.57 2.63
CA LYS A 341 -5.90 26.46 1.46
C LYS A 341 -7.36 26.67 1.88
N GLU A 342 -8.10 27.44 1.08
CA GLU A 342 -9.52 27.65 1.31
C GLU A 342 -10.28 26.33 1.18
N HIS A 343 -11.09 25.99 2.18
CA HIS A 343 -11.91 24.78 2.21
C HIS A 343 -13.39 25.17 2.26
N SER A 344 -14.08 24.98 1.14
CA SER A 344 -15.45 25.47 0.99
C SER A 344 -16.43 24.75 1.91
N THR A 345 -17.54 25.40 2.26
CA THR A 345 -18.62 24.75 3.03
C THR A 345 -19.21 23.57 2.26
N ALA A 346 -19.33 23.68 0.94
CA ALA A 346 -19.85 22.60 0.09
C ALA A 346 -18.98 21.32 0.14
N ASP A 347 -17.66 21.47 0.20
CA ASP A 347 -16.73 20.33 0.33
C ASP A 347 -16.92 19.59 1.65
N VAL A 348 -17.07 20.33 2.76
CA VAL A 348 -17.34 19.76 4.07
C VAL A 348 -18.71 19.07 4.10
N GLU A 349 -19.71 19.63 3.43
CA GLU A 349 -21.02 18.99 3.29
C GLU A 349 -20.93 17.65 2.56
N LEU A 350 -20.13 17.58 1.48
CA LEU A 350 -19.90 16.33 0.74
C LEU A 350 -19.20 15.26 1.59
N PHE A 351 -18.30 15.66 2.49
CA PHE A 351 -17.74 14.72 3.48
C PHE A 351 -18.83 14.06 4.33
N PHE A 352 -19.78 14.85 4.84
CA PHE A 352 -20.91 14.31 5.59
C PHE A 352 -21.91 13.52 4.71
N ASP A 353 -21.79 13.61 3.37
CA ASP A 353 -22.50 12.77 2.40
C ASP A 353 -21.75 11.49 2.02
N GLY A 354 -20.56 11.27 2.59
CA GLY A 354 -19.78 10.05 2.42
C GLY A 354 -18.60 10.16 1.44
N ARG A 355 -18.24 11.38 0.99
CA ARG A 355 -16.98 11.63 0.29
C ARG A 355 -15.79 11.11 1.09
N GLU A 356 -14.81 10.55 0.41
CA GLU A 356 -13.60 10.07 1.07
C GLU A 356 -12.83 11.24 1.72
N PRO A 357 -12.44 11.15 3.00
CA PRO A 357 -11.75 12.24 3.69
C PRO A 357 -10.31 12.39 3.22
N GLY A 358 -9.84 13.63 3.11
CA GLY A 358 -8.45 14.01 2.94
C GLY A 358 -7.91 14.81 4.13
N TRP A 359 -6.72 15.39 3.93
CA TRP A 359 -6.05 16.19 4.96
C TRP A 359 -6.81 17.49 5.27
N GLN A 360 -7.54 18.06 4.32
CA GLN A 360 -8.36 19.26 4.54
C GLN A 360 -9.49 18.98 5.53
N GLU A 361 -10.24 17.89 5.37
CA GLU A 361 -11.28 17.48 6.32
C GLU A 361 -10.72 17.16 7.71
N ALA A 362 -9.54 16.55 7.77
CA ALA A 362 -8.89 16.24 9.05
C ALA A 362 -8.49 17.49 9.85
N LEU A 363 -8.22 18.60 9.15
CA LEU A 363 -7.83 19.89 9.72
C LEU A 363 -9.02 20.82 9.95
N ASP A 364 -10.14 20.61 9.26
CA ASP A 364 -11.31 21.50 9.31
C ASP A 364 -12.03 21.42 10.68
N PRO A 365 -12.23 22.55 11.38
CA PRO A 365 -12.91 22.56 12.68
C PRO A 365 -14.39 22.14 12.61
N ARG A 366 -15.01 22.20 11.42
CA ARG A 366 -16.40 21.76 11.20
C ARG A 366 -16.52 20.24 11.11
N VAL A 367 -15.40 19.52 10.99
CA VAL A 367 -15.35 18.04 11.06
C VAL A 367 -14.89 17.64 12.46
N PRO A 368 -15.80 17.25 13.36
CA PRO A 368 -15.46 17.04 14.77
C PRO A 368 -14.56 15.82 14.98
N ARG A 369 -13.69 15.90 16.00
CA ARG A 369 -12.95 14.75 16.52
C ARG A 369 -13.87 13.91 17.38
N LEU A 370 -14.25 12.73 16.89
CA LEU A 370 -15.10 11.80 17.63
C LEU A 370 -14.29 10.99 18.65
N SER A 371 -14.98 10.34 19.58
CA SER A 371 -14.40 9.57 20.69
C SER A 371 -13.41 8.49 20.25
N VAL A 372 -13.55 7.96 19.03
CA VAL A 372 -12.61 7.02 18.42
C VAL A 372 -11.22 7.61 18.22
N VAL A 373 -11.12 8.90 17.87
CA VAL A 373 -9.85 9.62 17.69
C VAL A 373 -9.10 9.68 19.01
N THR A 374 -9.82 10.04 20.07
CA THR A 374 -9.27 10.09 21.43
C THR A 374 -8.78 8.71 21.89
N LYS A 375 -9.55 7.64 21.61
CA LYS A 375 -9.14 6.26 21.92
C LYS A 375 -7.89 5.84 21.15
N LEU A 376 -7.84 6.08 19.84
CA LEU A 376 -6.69 5.74 19.00
C LEU A 376 -5.43 6.50 19.44
N THR A 377 -5.56 7.81 19.62
CA THR A 377 -4.47 8.68 20.08
C THR A 377 -3.95 8.23 21.45
N GLY A 378 -4.86 7.94 22.39
CA GLY A 378 -4.50 7.44 23.72
C GLY A 378 -3.74 6.12 23.70
N GLU A 379 -4.21 5.12 22.95
CA GLU A 379 -3.51 3.83 22.81
C GLU A 379 -2.15 4.00 22.11
N LEU A 380 -2.07 4.86 21.10
CA LEU A 380 -0.81 5.14 20.41
C LEU A 380 0.22 5.82 21.33
N HIS A 381 -0.20 6.81 22.15
CA HIS A 381 0.68 7.42 23.14
C HIS A 381 1.22 6.40 24.15
N ARG A 382 0.38 5.49 24.63
CA ARG A 382 0.82 4.41 25.53
C ARG A 382 1.88 3.51 24.89
N CYS A 383 1.74 3.20 23.61
CA CYS A 383 2.76 2.45 22.86
C CYS A 383 4.05 3.27 22.70
N LEU A 384 3.95 4.54 22.29
CA LEU A 384 5.10 5.42 22.09
C LEU A 384 5.91 5.67 23.38
N ASN A 385 5.23 5.78 24.52
CA ASN A 385 5.84 6.00 25.83
C ASN A 385 6.41 4.72 26.45
N GLY A 386 6.18 3.56 25.84
CA GLY A 386 6.64 2.27 26.35
C GLY A 386 5.75 1.66 27.45
N ASP A 387 4.59 2.26 27.77
CA ASP A 387 3.62 1.71 28.72
C ASP A 387 3.04 0.37 28.25
N VAL A 388 3.04 0.15 26.93
CA VAL A 388 2.52 -1.04 26.27
C VAL A 388 3.53 -1.51 25.23
N ARG A 389 4.00 -2.76 25.34
CA ARG A 389 4.97 -3.37 24.40
C ARG A 389 4.44 -3.66 22.99
N LYS A 390 3.22 -3.23 22.66
CA LYS A 390 2.62 -3.45 21.34
C LYS A 390 3.11 -2.33 20.41
N ARG A 391 3.42 -2.69 19.17
CA ARG A 391 3.97 -1.75 18.17
C ARG A 391 2.99 -1.42 17.05
N ILE A 392 1.85 -2.10 16.99
CA ILE A 392 0.78 -1.82 16.02
C ILE A 392 -0.48 -1.38 16.79
N VAL A 393 -1.06 -0.24 16.42
CA VAL A 393 -2.38 0.20 16.85
C VAL A 393 -3.31 0.16 15.64
N ALA A 394 -4.38 -0.64 15.72
CA ALA A 394 -5.25 -0.95 14.61
C ALA A 394 -6.70 -0.54 14.88
N ALA A 395 -7.24 0.34 14.05
CA ALA A 395 -8.66 0.68 14.00
C ALA A 395 -9.41 -0.35 13.13
N VAL A 396 -10.09 -1.33 13.74
CA VAL A 396 -10.74 -2.43 13.00
C VAL A 396 -12.26 -2.41 13.19
N GLY A 397 -13.01 -2.19 12.13
CA GLY A 397 -14.47 -2.12 12.20
C GLY A 397 -15.19 -2.19 10.85
N PRO A 398 -16.54 -2.15 10.85
CA PRO A 398 -17.37 -2.16 9.64
C PRO A 398 -17.08 -1.00 8.67
N MET A 399 -17.58 -1.12 7.45
CA MET A 399 -17.45 -0.08 6.42
C MET A 399 -18.27 1.17 6.79
N GLY A 400 -17.76 2.36 6.50
CA GLY A 400 -18.51 3.61 6.73
C GLY A 400 -18.54 4.13 8.18
N GLU A 401 -17.75 3.57 9.09
CA GLU A 401 -17.70 3.96 10.52
C GLU A 401 -16.70 5.09 10.85
N GLY A 402 -16.19 5.84 9.86
CA GLY A 402 -15.28 6.96 10.12
C GLY A 402 -13.83 6.59 10.49
N LYS A 403 -13.36 5.37 10.16
CA LYS A 403 -11.99 4.92 10.48
C LYS A 403 -10.90 5.76 9.79
N SER A 404 -11.08 6.08 8.51
CA SER A 404 -10.10 6.83 7.71
C SER A 404 -9.90 8.25 8.24
N ILE A 405 -11.00 8.98 8.52
CA ILE A 405 -10.92 10.32 9.13
C ILE A 405 -10.30 10.26 10.52
N ALA A 406 -10.61 9.23 11.32
CA ALA A 406 -10.00 9.07 12.63
C ALA A 406 -8.49 8.83 12.56
N LEU A 407 -8.02 8.10 11.54
CA LEU A 407 -6.61 7.88 11.27
C LEU A 407 -5.88 9.19 10.92
N LEU A 408 -6.46 9.98 10.01
CA LEU A 408 -5.93 11.29 9.61
C LEU A 408 -5.88 12.25 10.80
N GLN A 409 -6.96 12.38 11.56
CA GLN A 409 -7.01 13.25 12.75
C GLN A 409 -6.02 12.80 13.84
N THR A 410 -5.86 11.49 14.06
CA THR A 410 -4.85 10.96 14.99
C THR A 410 -3.42 11.32 14.52
N ALA A 411 -3.15 11.24 13.22
CA ALA A 411 -1.86 11.63 12.66
C ALA A 411 -1.60 13.14 12.82
N VAL A 412 -2.61 13.98 12.59
CA VAL A 412 -2.54 15.44 12.84
C VAL A 412 -2.24 15.74 14.31
N ASP A 413 -2.97 15.10 15.22
CA ASP A 413 -2.82 15.32 16.66
C ASP A 413 -1.43 14.87 17.15
N LEU A 414 -0.88 13.80 16.55
CA LEU A 414 0.47 13.32 16.83
C LEU A 414 1.56 14.30 16.37
N VAL A 415 1.49 14.79 15.13
CA VAL A 415 2.46 15.76 14.58
C VAL A 415 2.45 17.06 15.37
N ARG A 416 1.27 17.55 15.77
CA ARG A 416 1.13 18.79 16.55
C ARG A 416 1.51 18.63 18.02
N GLY A 417 1.40 17.41 18.57
CA GLY A 417 1.58 17.14 19.99
C GLY A 417 2.97 16.62 20.38
N ARG A 418 3.78 16.16 19.43
CA ARG A 418 5.07 15.49 19.71
C ARG A 418 6.16 15.86 18.70
N GLU A 419 7.25 16.46 19.19
CA GLU A 419 8.45 16.73 18.40
C GLU A 419 9.36 15.50 18.26
N ASP A 420 9.21 14.51 19.13
CA ASP A 420 10.00 13.27 19.17
C ASP A 420 9.46 12.16 18.26
N VAL A 421 8.55 12.49 17.34
CA VAL A 421 7.91 11.53 16.43
C VAL A 421 7.95 12.01 14.99
N THR A 422 8.33 11.11 14.09
CA THR A 422 8.14 11.29 12.64
C THR A 422 6.97 10.45 12.16
N VAL A 423 6.05 11.07 11.42
CA VAL A 423 4.88 10.39 10.85
C VAL A 423 5.07 10.19 9.34
N PHE A 424 4.94 8.94 8.89
CA PHE A 424 4.91 8.61 7.47
C PHE A 424 3.53 8.10 7.10
N TRP A 425 2.88 8.76 6.15
CA TRP A 425 1.62 8.30 5.58
C TRP A 425 1.89 7.47 4.33
N ARG A 426 1.35 6.26 4.26
CA ARG A 426 1.52 5.39 3.10
C ARG A 426 0.80 6.00 1.90
N GLU A 427 1.50 6.11 0.78
CA GLU A 427 0.88 6.52 -0.47
C GLU A 427 -0.10 5.43 -0.96
N ARG A 428 -1.15 5.87 -1.66
CA ARG A 428 -2.11 4.95 -2.26
C ARG A 428 -1.36 4.03 -3.23
N ARG A 429 -1.73 2.75 -3.24
CA ARG A 429 -1.18 1.71 -4.15
C ARG A 429 0.27 1.29 -3.89
N SER A 430 1.01 2.03 -3.07
CA SER A 430 2.38 1.64 -2.69
C SER A 430 2.40 0.38 -1.81
N PRO A 431 3.26 -0.61 -2.10
CA PRO A 431 3.46 -1.76 -1.22
C PRO A 431 4.18 -1.36 0.08
N ILE A 432 4.15 -2.23 1.08
CA ILE A 432 5.01 -2.08 2.26
C ILE A 432 6.33 -2.80 1.98
N ASP A 433 7.36 -2.06 1.58
CA ASP A 433 8.72 -2.56 1.50
C ASP A 433 9.39 -2.52 2.88
N VAL A 434 9.57 -3.70 3.47
CA VAL A 434 10.13 -3.89 4.81
C VAL A 434 11.57 -3.37 4.88
N GLU A 435 12.40 -3.61 3.86
CA GLU A 435 13.80 -3.20 3.88
C GLU A 435 13.95 -1.69 3.70
N ALA A 436 13.14 -1.10 2.82
CA ALA A 436 13.07 0.34 2.67
C ALA A 436 12.70 1.05 3.98
N VAL A 437 11.69 0.56 4.71
CA VAL A 437 11.31 1.10 6.02
C VAL A 437 12.46 0.94 7.03
N LEU A 438 13.11 -0.23 7.07
CA LEU A 438 14.22 -0.48 7.99
C LEU A 438 15.51 0.31 7.64
N SER A 439 15.65 0.76 6.39
CA SER A 439 16.75 1.61 5.96
C SER A 439 16.66 3.03 6.52
N VAL A 440 15.49 3.45 6.98
CA VAL A 440 15.33 4.77 7.63
C VAL A 440 16.18 4.79 8.91
N PRO A 441 17.15 5.72 9.03
CA PRO A 441 18.09 5.73 10.15
C PRO A 441 17.38 5.93 11.49
N GLU A 442 17.77 5.13 12.48
CA GLU A 442 17.35 5.30 13.87
C GLU A 442 17.94 6.61 14.45
N ARG A 443 17.13 7.33 15.23
CA ARG A 443 17.55 8.53 15.96
C ARG A 443 17.32 8.33 17.45
N PRO A 444 18.34 8.52 18.31
CA PRO A 444 18.18 8.36 19.75
C PRO A 444 17.05 9.22 20.31
N GLY A 445 16.11 8.59 21.03
CA GLY A 445 14.98 9.28 21.65
C GLY A 445 13.86 9.68 20.69
N HIS A 446 13.93 9.28 19.41
CA HIS A 446 12.92 9.58 18.40
C HIS A 446 12.16 8.33 18.00
N ARG A 447 10.88 8.45 17.64
CA ARG A 447 10.05 7.34 17.14
C ARG A 447 9.55 7.60 15.72
N ILE A 448 9.30 6.53 14.98
CA ILE A 448 8.73 6.56 13.64
C ILE A 448 7.34 5.92 13.71
N VAL A 449 6.32 6.62 13.23
CA VAL A 449 4.95 6.09 13.12
C VAL A 449 4.56 5.98 11.66
N LEU A 450 4.39 4.75 11.21
CA LEU A 450 3.87 4.41 9.90
C LEU A 450 2.35 4.39 9.93
N VAL A 451 1.71 5.21 9.11
CA VAL A 451 0.26 5.35 9.06
C VAL A 451 -0.25 4.79 7.72
N THR A 452 -1.16 3.82 7.78
CA THR A 452 -1.70 3.20 6.57
C THR A 452 -3.22 3.00 6.66
N ASP A 453 -3.94 3.59 5.71
CA ASP A 453 -5.31 3.18 5.45
C ASP A 453 -5.30 1.84 4.69
N GLN A 454 -6.28 0.98 4.96
CA GLN A 454 -6.36 -0.40 4.43
C GLN A 454 -5.27 -1.36 4.95
N GLY A 455 -4.80 -1.21 6.18
CA GLY A 455 -3.79 -2.09 6.79
C GLY A 455 -4.16 -3.58 6.83
N ALA A 456 -5.44 -3.94 6.68
CA ALA A 456 -5.86 -5.33 6.52
C ALA A 456 -5.26 -6.01 5.28
N ARG A 457 -4.86 -5.26 4.25
CA ARG A 457 -4.18 -5.76 3.05
C ARG A 457 -2.80 -6.34 3.34
N PHE A 458 -2.11 -5.75 4.32
CA PHE A 458 -0.68 -5.93 4.52
C PHE A 458 -0.34 -6.71 5.80
N ILE A 459 -1.23 -7.60 6.23
CA ILE A 459 -1.04 -8.37 7.48
C ILE A 459 0.29 -9.13 7.47
N GLU A 460 0.69 -9.68 6.33
CA GLU A 460 1.91 -10.49 6.24
C GLU A 460 3.17 -9.61 6.26
N GLU A 461 3.17 -8.53 5.50
CA GLU A 461 4.24 -7.53 5.42
C GLU A 461 4.44 -6.84 6.77
N LEU A 462 3.34 -6.48 7.46
CA LEU A 462 3.38 -5.93 8.82
C LEU A 462 3.98 -6.93 9.81
N ARG A 463 3.65 -8.23 9.68
CA ARG A 463 4.24 -9.28 10.52
C ARG A 463 5.74 -9.41 10.26
N GLN A 464 6.15 -9.41 8.98
CA GLN A 464 7.55 -9.44 8.60
C GLN A 464 8.32 -8.22 9.11
N LEU A 465 7.73 -7.03 9.00
CA LEU A 465 8.30 -5.79 9.53
C LEU A 465 8.54 -5.89 11.04
N MET A 466 7.55 -6.34 11.82
CA MET A 466 7.71 -6.47 13.27
C MET A 466 8.81 -7.47 13.66
N LEU A 467 8.87 -8.63 13.00
CA LEU A 467 9.92 -9.62 13.22
C LEU A 467 11.31 -9.11 12.85
N ALA A 468 11.42 -8.38 11.74
CA ALA A 468 12.67 -7.77 11.31
C ALA A 468 13.12 -6.63 12.24
N CYS A 469 12.17 -5.85 12.76
CA CYS A 469 12.47 -4.85 13.78
C CYS A 469 13.00 -5.51 15.06
N GLU A 470 12.42 -6.63 15.50
CA GLU A 470 12.90 -7.41 16.64
C GLU A 470 14.32 -7.97 16.43
N SER A 471 14.61 -8.54 15.26
CA SER A 471 15.93 -9.11 14.97
C SER A 471 17.03 -8.04 14.84
N ARG A 472 16.68 -6.84 14.37
CA ARG A 472 17.60 -5.70 14.22
C ARG A 472 17.65 -4.77 15.44
N GLY A 473 16.90 -5.07 16.50
CA GLY A 473 16.85 -4.25 17.71
C GLY A 473 16.17 -2.88 17.51
N ARG A 474 15.36 -2.72 16.47
CA ARG A 474 14.60 -1.50 16.17
C ARG A 474 13.33 -1.44 17.02
N ASP A 475 13.35 -0.64 18.08
CA ASP A 475 12.19 -0.39 18.93
C ASP A 475 11.50 0.96 18.63
N ASP A 476 12.07 1.74 17.72
CA ASP A 476 11.64 3.07 17.30
C ASP A 476 10.47 3.07 16.31
N ILE A 477 10.18 1.95 15.64
CA ILE A 477 9.14 1.88 14.61
C ILE A 477 7.81 1.35 15.18
N LEU A 478 6.74 2.14 14.98
CA LEU A 478 5.36 1.80 15.30
C LEU A 478 4.47 1.94 14.06
N VAL A 479 3.32 1.28 14.08
CA VAL A 479 2.34 1.31 13.00
C VAL A 479 0.97 1.72 13.54
N LEU A 480 0.35 2.70 12.91
CA LEU A 480 -1.05 3.07 13.07
C LEU A 480 -1.80 2.68 11.80
N LEU A 481 -2.87 1.90 11.89
CA LEU A 481 -3.60 1.46 10.70
C LEU A 481 -5.11 1.43 10.88
N ALA A 482 -5.82 1.49 9.77
CA ALA A 482 -7.25 1.17 9.69
C ALA A 482 -7.49 -0.10 8.86
N GLY A 483 -8.44 -0.94 9.28
CA GLY A 483 -8.79 -2.18 8.58
C GLY A 483 -10.28 -2.47 8.62
N GLN A 484 -10.83 -3.01 7.52
CA GLN A 484 -12.18 -3.54 7.53
C GLN A 484 -12.21 -4.85 8.32
N GLU A 485 -13.20 -5.01 9.20
CA GLU A 485 -13.28 -6.17 10.08
C GLU A 485 -13.35 -7.52 9.32
N ARG A 486 -14.03 -7.55 8.17
CA ARG A 486 -14.12 -8.74 7.32
C ARG A 486 -12.74 -9.18 6.84
N ASP A 487 -11.99 -8.27 6.25
CA ASP A 487 -10.66 -8.52 5.66
C ASP A 487 -9.65 -8.87 6.75
N TRP A 488 -9.75 -8.18 7.89
CA TRP A 488 -8.95 -8.48 9.06
C TRP A 488 -9.17 -9.91 9.57
N ARG A 489 -10.43 -10.38 9.60
CA ARG A 489 -10.76 -11.76 10.00
C ARG A 489 -10.35 -12.78 8.95
N SER A 490 -10.64 -12.56 7.67
CA SER A 490 -10.33 -13.51 6.59
C SER A 490 -8.83 -13.78 6.49
N ARG A 491 -8.01 -12.73 6.66
CA ARG A 491 -6.54 -12.81 6.64
C ARG A 491 -5.93 -13.19 8.00
N ARG A 492 -6.76 -13.56 8.99
CA ARG A 492 -6.35 -13.99 10.33
C ARG A 492 -5.51 -12.94 11.07
N GLY A 493 -5.82 -11.65 10.89
CA GLY A 493 -5.07 -10.53 11.50
C GLY A 493 -5.03 -10.59 13.02
N TYR A 494 -6.11 -11.03 13.67
CA TYR A 494 -6.15 -11.23 15.13
C TYR A 494 -5.13 -12.26 15.62
N GLN A 495 -4.90 -13.33 14.84
CA GLN A 495 -3.97 -14.40 15.19
C GLN A 495 -2.54 -14.07 14.75
N ARG A 496 -2.35 -13.62 13.51
CA ARG A 496 -1.01 -13.38 12.91
C ARG A 496 -0.26 -12.21 13.53
N LEU A 497 -0.98 -11.20 14.04
CA LEU A 497 -0.38 -10.02 14.66
C LEU A 497 -0.60 -9.95 16.18
N ALA A 498 -1.12 -11.03 16.80
CA ALA A 498 -1.54 -11.06 18.20
C ALA A 498 -0.48 -10.49 19.16
N ASP A 499 0.80 -10.79 18.91
CA ASP A 499 1.92 -10.39 19.75
C ASP A 499 2.30 -8.91 19.58
N HIS A 500 1.95 -8.27 18.47
CA HIS A 500 2.36 -6.91 18.16
C HIS A 500 1.21 -5.88 18.14
N VAL A 501 -0.06 -6.31 18.02
CA VAL A 501 -1.20 -5.42 17.79
C VAL A 501 -2.04 -5.10 19.03
N ARG A 502 -2.50 -3.85 19.12
CA ARG A 502 -3.66 -3.38 19.88
C ARG A 502 -4.78 -3.03 18.91
N VAL A 503 -5.87 -3.78 18.98
CA VAL A 503 -7.06 -3.48 18.18
C VAL A 503 -7.97 -2.56 18.99
N VAL A 504 -8.22 -1.37 18.46
CA VAL A 504 -9.27 -0.47 18.93
C VAL A 504 -10.54 -0.82 18.15
N GLY A 505 -11.49 -1.43 18.87
CA GLY A 505 -12.82 -1.77 18.36
C GLY A 505 -13.90 -0.78 18.83
N ASN A 506 -15.14 -1.05 18.45
CA ASN A 506 -16.35 -0.30 18.84
C ASN A 506 -16.36 1.16 18.33
N PHE A 507 -16.68 1.30 17.04
CA PHE A 507 -16.73 2.58 16.32
C PHE A 507 -18.09 3.28 16.37
N GLY A 508 -19.09 2.68 17.02
CA GLY A 508 -20.42 3.28 17.14
C GLY A 508 -20.41 4.59 17.93
N LEU A 509 -21.29 5.51 17.55
CA LEU A 509 -21.40 6.82 18.18
C LEU A 509 -21.71 6.72 19.68
N GLN A 510 -20.91 7.44 20.46
CA GLN A 510 -21.20 7.73 21.86
C GLN A 510 -22.13 8.95 21.96
N ASP A 511 -22.72 9.15 23.14
CA ASP A 511 -23.68 10.25 23.32
C ASP A 511 -23.02 11.63 23.09
N ALA A 512 -21.78 11.81 23.56
CA ALA A 512 -20.97 13.00 23.32
C ALA A 512 -20.61 13.19 21.82
N ASP A 513 -20.43 12.11 21.07
CA ASP A 513 -20.16 12.18 19.62
C ASP A 513 -21.37 12.75 18.88
N GLY A 514 -22.58 12.38 19.32
CA GLY A 514 -23.83 12.90 18.78
C GLY A 514 -23.98 14.40 18.97
N GLU A 515 -23.58 14.94 20.13
CA GLU A 515 -23.60 16.39 20.38
C GLU A 515 -22.64 17.14 19.45
N LEU A 516 -21.42 16.63 19.28
CA LEU A 516 -20.42 17.24 18.39
C LEU A 516 -20.87 17.26 16.93
N LEU A 517 -21.43 16.15 16.44
CA LEU A 517 -21.95 16.05 15.08
C LEU A 517 -23.15 16.97 14.84
N VAL A 518 -24.10 17.01 15.78
CA VAL A 518 -25.25 17.92 15.68
C VAL A 518 -24.79 19.37 15.69
N ALA A 519 -23.84 19.75 16.55
CA ALA A 519 -23.30 21.11 16.58
C ALA A 519 -22.63 21.49 15.25
N ALA A 520 -21.84 20.58 14.66
CA ALA A 520 -21.25 20.78 13.35
C ALA A 520 -22.32 20.98 12.25
N TRP A 521 -23.38 20.17 12.26
CA TRP A 521 -24.48 20.30 11.30
C TRP A 521 -25.32 21.56 11.51
N GLU A 522 -25.50 22.01 12.75
CA GLU A 522 -26.13 23.31 13.06
C GLU A 522 -25.32 24.45 12.46
N GLN A 523 -23.98 24.42 12.60
CA GLN A 523 -23.08 25.44 12.06
C GLN A 523 -23.08 25.47 10.52
N LEU A 524 -23.17 24.30 9.89
CA LEU A 524 -23.22 24.14 8.43
C LEU A 524 -24.62 24.40 7.85
N GLY A 525 -25.68 24.42 8.68
CA GLY A 525 -27.05 24.55 8.21
C GLY A 525 -27.63 23.29 7.56
N VAL A 526 -27.08 22.11 7.84
CA VAL A 526 -27.40 20.83 7.14
C VAL A 526 -28.08 19.79 8.04
N LEU A 527 -28.86 20.22 9.03
CA LEU A 527 -29.53 19.34 9.99
C LEU A 527 -30.53 18.33 9.40
N GLY A 528 -31.07 18.60 8.20
CA GLY A 528 -32.09 17.75 7.59
C GLY A 528 -33.31 17.52 8.50
N GLU A 529 -33.71 16.26 8.67
CA GLU A 529 -34.82 15.85 9.53
C GLU A 529 -34.61 16.22 11.02
N LEU A 530 -33.36 16.41 11.47
CA LEU A 530 -33.10 16.82 12.84
C LEU A 530 -33.54 18.26 13.09
N ALA A 531 -33.70 19.10 12.05
CA ALA A 531 -34.21 20.46 12.20
C ALA A 531 -35.59 20.48 12.87
N GLY A 532 -36.47 19.54 12.51
CA GLY A 532 -37.80 19.37 13.11
C GLY A 532 -37.83 18.65 14.47
N THR A 533 -36.67 18.15 14.94
CA THR A 533 -36.55 17.51 16.26
C THR A 533 -36.14 18.56 17.31
N PRO A 534 -36.73 18.56 18.52
CA PRO A 534 -36.33 19.46 19.60
C PRO A 534 -34.82 19.42 19.87
N ARG A 535 -34.20 20.58 20.08
CA ARG A 535 -32.72 20.73 20.12
C ARG A 535 -32.05 19.80 21.14
N ASP A 536 -32.65 19.66 22.31
CA ASP A 536 -32.24 18.78 23.42
C ASP A 536 -32.31 17.28 23.08
N LYS A 537 -33.08 16.91 22.05
CA LYS A 537 -33.30 15.51 21.62
C LYS A 537 -32.58 15.13 20.34
N ARG A 538 -31.98 16.08 19.61
CA ARG A 538 -31.32 15.85 18.31
C ARG A 538 -30.18 14.83 18.41
N ALA A 539 -29.26 15.03 19.36
CA ALA A 539 -28.12 14.13 19.58
C ALA A 539 -28.58 12.71 19.96
N SER A 540 -29.53 12.60 20.90
CA SER A 540 -30.11 11.32 21.30
C SER A 540 -30.78 10.59 20.12
N LYS A 541 -31.52 11.30 19.26
CA LYS A 541 -32.13 10.73 18.06
C LYS A 541 -31.05 10.18 17.10
N LEU A 542 -30.01 10.96 16.79
CA LEU A 542 -28.89 10.53 15.95
C LEU A 542 -28.20 9.27 16.49
N VAL A 543 -27.84 9.27 17.78
CA VAL A 543 -27.14 8.15 18.41
C VAL A 543 -28.04 6.91 18.51
N SER A 544 -29.32 7.08 18.85
CA SER A 544 -30.26 5.96 18.93
C SER A 544 -30.47 5.29 17.57
N LEU A 545 -30.57 6.07 16.48
CA LEU A 545 -30.68 5.55 15.13
C LEU A 545 -29.40 4.82 14.72
N SER A 546 -28.23 5.43 14.96
CA SER A 546 -26.93 4.80 14.70
C SER A 546 -26.77 3.46 15.44
N ARG A 547 -27.13 3.39 16.73
CA ARG A 547 -27.05 2.16 17.54
C ARG A 547 -28.06 1.09 17.12
N ALA A 548 -29.29 1.48 16.78
CA ALA A 548 -30.31 0.55 16.30
C ALA A 548 -29.89 -0.11 14.99
N LEU A 549 -29.11 0.62 14.19
CA LEU A 549 -28.56 0.17 12.93
C LEU A 549 -27.26 -0.63 13.16
N TYR A 550 -26.34 -0.21 14.05
CA TYR A 550 -25.01 -0.80 14.26
C TYR A 550 -24.98 -2.34 14.25
N GLY A 551 -24.17 -2.92 13.36
CA GLY A 551 -23.98 -4.37 13.23
C GLY A 551 -25.06 -5.11 12.43
N ARG A 552 -26.08 -4.41 11.89
CA ARG A 552 -27.01 -4.98 10.91
C ARG A 552 -26.37 -5.05 9.53
N GLN A 553 -26.94 -5.86 8.62
CA GLN A 553 -26.29 -6.22 7.36
C GLN A 553 -26.03 -5.02 6.42
N ASP A 554 -26.72 -3.89 6.59
CA ASP A 554 -26.67 -2.74 5.65
C ASP A 554 -26.53 -1.38 6.36
N SER A 555 -26.11 -1.39 7.62
CA SER A 555 -26.05 -0.20 8.49
C SER A 555 -24.62 0.32 8.67
N SER A 556 -24.40 1.58 8.32
CA SER A 556 -23.18 2.32 8.66
C SER A 556 -23.51 3.66 9.30
N LEU A 557 -22.53 4.25 10.00
CA LEU A 557 -22.61 5.64 10.44
C LEU A 557 -22.96 6.59 9.28
N VAL A 558 -22.28 6.45 8.13
CA VAL A 558 -22.58 7.22 6.91
C VAL A 558 -24.05 7.04 6.49
N GLY A 559 -24.58 5.81 6.52
CA GLY A 559 -25.99 5.54 6.24
C GLY A 559 -26.96 6.27 7.17
N THR A 560 -26.66 6.26 8.46
CA THR A 560 -27.43 6.99 9.48
C THR A 560 -27.42 8.50 9.20
N MET A 561 -26.27 9.03 8.81
CA MET A 561 -26.11 10.44 8.49
C MET A 561 -26.92 10.84 7.26
N LEU A 562 -26.83 10.07 6.17
CA LEU A 562 -27.60 10.31 4.95
C LEU A 562 -29.11 10.24 5.19
N GLN A 563 -29.56 9.25 5.96
CA GLN A 563 -30.97 9.11 6.31
C GLN A 563 -31.49 10.34 7.07
N LEU A 564 -30.73 10.88 8.02
CA LEU A 564 -31.15 12.05 8.79
C LEU A 564 -31.01 13.37 8.03
N ARG A 565 -29.97 13.50 7.19
CA ARG A 565 -29.75 14.72 6.40
C ARG A 565 -30.77 14.87 5.29
N TYR A 566 -31.10 13.78 4.59
CA TYR A 566 -31.98 13.84 3.43
C TYR A 566 -33.37 13.28 3.67
N GLY A 567 -33.52 12.23 4.47
CA GLY A 567 -34.83 11.62 4.75
C GLY A 567 -35.60 11.32 3.45
N PRO A 568 -36.80 11.89 3.24
CA PRO A 568 -37.57 11.72 2.00
C PRO A 568 -36.91 12.34 0.76
N LEU A 569 -35.96 13.28 0.94
CA LEU A 569 -35.25 13.98 -0.13
C LEU A 569 -33.99 13.24 -0.62
N LEU A 570 -33.71 12.02 -0.11
CA LEU A 570 -32.53 11.25 -0.52
C LEU A 570 -32.50 11.05 -2.04
N ARG A 571 -33.68 10.84 -2.64
CA ARG A 571 -33.83 10.69 -4.09
C ARG A 571 -33.33 11.92 -4.85
N ASP A 572 -33.67 13.12 -4.41
CA ASP A 572 -33.25 14.37 -5.06
C ASP A 572 -31.74 14.58 -4.98
N HIS A 573 -31.13 14.19 -3.85
CA HIS A 573 -29.67 14.21 -3.70
C HIS A 573 -28.99 13.24 -4.67
N VAL A 574 -29.49 12.00 -4.77
CA VAL A 574 -28.95 10.99 -5.70
C VAL A 574 -29.15 11.41 -7.16
N CYS A 575 -30.26 12.08 -7.51
CA CYS A 575 -30.43 12.68 -8.84
C CYS A 575 -29.30 13.66 -9.17
N LYS A 576 -29.02 14.62 -8.27
CA LYS A 576 -27.94 15.60 -8.47
C LYS A 576 -26.56 14.95 -8.56
N LEU A 577 -26.35 13.86 -7.80
CA LEU A 577 -25.13 13.07 -7.86
C LEU A 577 -24.94 12.45 -9.25
N LEU A 578 -25.97 11.78 -9.78
CA LEU A 578 -25.93 11.19 -11.12
C LEU A 578 -25.72 12.25 -12.19
N ASP A 579 -26.39 13.41 -12.09
CA ASP A 579 -26.23 14.51 -13.04
C ASP A 579 -24.77 14.98 -13.14
N ARG A 580 -24.10 15.18 -12.00
CA ARG A 580 -22.67 15.56 -11.98
C ARG A 580 -21.78 14.49 -12.60
N MET A 581 -22.07 13.21 -12.37
CA MET A 581 -21.28 12.12 -12.92
C MET A 581 -21.47 11.92 -14.42
N GLU A 582 -22.65 12.22 -14.95
CA GLU A 582 -22.94 12.12 -16.38
C GLU A 582 -22.09 13.12 -17.18
N GLU A 583 -21.81 14.29 -16.59
CA GLU A 583 -20.96 15.32 -17.17
C GLU A 583 -19.47 14.92 -17.23
N HIS A 584 -19.07 13.87 -16.50
CA HIS A 584 -17.69 13.42 -16.39
C HIS A 584 -17.49 12.07 -17.10
N PRO A 585 -16.85 12.04 -18.29
CA PRO A 585 -16.51 10.79 -18.95
C PRO A 585 -15.44 10.05 -18.14
N ALA A 586 -15.65 8.76 -17.90
CA ALA A 586 -14.65 7.90 -17.27
C ALA A 586 -13.60 7.47 -18.31
N VAL A 587 -14.09 6.98 -19.44
CA VAL A 587 -13.31 6.62 -20.64
C VAL A 587 -14.15 6.97 -21.88
N GLU A 588 -13.56 6.93 -23.06
CA GLU A 588 -14.29 7.18 -24.29
C GLU A 588 -15.52 6.25 -24.41
N GLY A 589 -16.72 6.84 -24.45
CA GLY A 589 -17.99 6.11 -24.57
C GLY A 589 -18.56 5.52 -23.28
N THR A 590 -17.99 5.79 -22.09
CA THR A 590 -18.60 5.42 -20.79
C THR A 590 -18.47 6.53 -19.77
N SER A 591 -19.60 6.98 -19.20
CA SER A 591 -19.63 8.01 -18.14
C SER A 591 -19.33 7.43 -16.76
N LEU A 592 -18.94 8.29 -15.81
CA LEU A 592 -18.82 7.88 -14.41
C LEU A 592 -20.15 7.38 -13.83
N ALA A 593 -21.28 7.94 -14.29
CA ALA A 593 -22.62 7.52 -13.86
C ALA A 593 -22.89 6.07 -14.26
N GLN A 594 -22.55 5.67 -15.48
CA GLN A 594 -22.67 4.29 -15.95
C GLN A 594 -21.81 3.32 -15.14
N CYS A 595 -20.57 3.69 -14.83
CA CYS A 595 -19.71 2.93 -13.93
C CYS A 595 -20.32 2.76 -12.55
N PHE A 596 -20.88 3.83 -11.98
CA PHE A 596 -21.57 3.81 -10.70
C PHE A 596 -22.80 2.90 -10.71
N LEU A 597 -23.63 2.95 -11.76
CA LEU A 597 -24.82 2.10 -11.93
C LEU A 597 -24.44 0.62 -12.06
N MET A 598 -23.33 0.28 -12.73
CA MET A 598 -22.82 -1.10 -12.79
C MET A 598 -22.40 -1.62 -11.41
N ILE A 599 -21.75 -0.79 -10.59
CA ILE A 599 -21.44 -1.13 -9.20
C ILE A 599 -22.74 -1.32 -8.42
N ALA A 600 -23.73 -0.45 -8.61
CA ALA A 600 -25.04 -0.54 -7.95
C ALA A 600 -25.79 -1.84 -8.28
N LEU A 601 -25.78 -2.27 -9.55
CA LEU A 601 -26.42 -3.52 -9.99
C LEU A 601 -25.85 -4.74 -9.25
N LEU A 602 -24.53 -4.89 -9.18
CA LEU A 602 -23.92 -6.01 -8.43
C LEU A 602 -24.07 -5.85 -6.92
N HIS A 603 -24.05 -4.63 -6.40
CA HIS A 603 -24.25 -4.36 -4.99
C HIS A 603 -25.65 -4.82 -4.54
N VAL A 604 -26.70 -4.46 -5.27
CA VAL A 604 -28.07 -4.90 -4.96
C VAL A 604 -28.26 -6.40 -5.20
N ALA A 605 -27.56 -6.97 -6.19
CA ALA A 605 -27.56 -8.40 -6.47
C ALA A 605 -26.83 -9.24 -5.40
N TYR A 606 -26.01 -8.61 -4.56
CA TYR A 606 -25.17 -9.29 -3.58
C TYR A 606 -25.97 -9.95 -2.46
N ASP A 607 -25.57 -11.16 -2.08
CA ASP A 607 -26.14 -11.95 -0.99
C ASP A 607 -25.07 -12.72 -0.24
N ARG A 608 -24.75 -12.29 0.99
CA ARG A 608 -23.75 -12.95 1.84
C ARG A 608 -24.10 -14.40 2.20
N LYS A 609 -25.37 -14.80 2.11
CA LYS A 609 -25.81 -16.17 2.45
C LYS A 609 -25.67 -17.14 1.28
N ARG A 610 -25.40 -16.64 0.07
CA ARG A 610 -25.24 -17.46 -1.13
C ARG A 610 -23.77 -17.69 -1.44
N GLU A 611 -23.44 -18.93 -1.75
CA GLU A 611 -22.19 -19.27 -2.43
C GLU A 611 -22.17 -18.59 -3.80
N ASN A 612 -20.99 -18.15 -4.25
CA ASN A 612 -20.76 -17.47 -5.53
C ASN A 612 -21.50 -16.13 -5.71
N SER A 613 -21.78 -15.44 -4.60
CA SER A 613 -22.18 -14.03 -4.62
C SER A 613 -20.99 -13.14 -4.29
N TYR A 614 -20.75 -12.14 -5.14
CA TYR A 614 -19.56 -11.29 -5.08
C TYR A 614 -19.90 -9.88 -5.57
N PRO A 615 -19.28 -8.82 -5.00
CA PRO A 615 -19.38 -7.46 -5.54
C PRO A 615 -18.68 -7.32 -6.90
N LEU A 616 -18.82 -6.16 -7.54
CA LEU A 616 -18.10 -5.89 -8.79
C LEU A 616 -16.60 -5.76 -8.54
N THR A 617 -15.76 -6.44 -9.32
CA THR A 617 -14.29 -6.34 -9.22
C THR A 617 -13.73 -5.36 -10.25
N LEU A 618 -12.54 -4.80 -9.97
CA LEU A 618 -11.85 -3.92 -10.91
C LEU A 618 -11.60 -4.61 -12.25
N ARG A 619 -11.23 -5.90 -12.25
CA ARG A 619 -11.03 -6.64 -13.50
C ARG A 619 -12.28 -6.75 -14.38
N VAL A 620 -13.46 -6.97 -13.78
CA VAL A 620 -14.72 -7.04 -14.54
C VAL A 620 -15.10 -5.66 -15.04
N LEU A 621 -15.01 -4.64 -14.17
CA LEU A 621 -15.28 -3.25 -14.57
C LEU A 621 -14.31 -2.77 -15.66
N GLY A 622 -13.03 -3.06 -15.51
CA GLY A 622 -11.94 -2.78 -16.45
C GLY A 622 -12.21 -3.37 -17.81
N ARG A 623 -12.60 -4.64 -17.87
CA ARG A 623 -13.04 -5.28 -19.13
C ARG A 623 -14.23 -4.55 -19.77
N VAL A 624 -15.19 -4.06 -18.97
CA VAL A 624 -16.35 -3.33 -19.51
C VAL A 624 -15.97 -1.94 -20.05
N VAL A 625 -15.00 -1.27 -19.44
CA VAL A 625 -14.54 0.06 -19.84
C VAL A 625 -13.34 0.03 -20.80
N GLY A 626 -12.82 -1.15 -21.14
CA GLY A 626 -11.70 -1.31 -22.07
C GLY A 626 -10.32 -0.97 -21.47
N LEU A 627 -10.15 -1.18 -20.16
CA LEU A 627 -8.89 -0.97 -19.44
C LEU A 627 -8.41 -2.31 -18.85
N ASP A 628 -7.22 -2.75 -19.27
CA ASP A 628 -6.66 -4.05 -18.89
C ASP A 628 -5.91 -4.02 -17.55
N GLU A 629 -5.47 -2.85 -17.09
CA GLU A 629 -4.70 -2.69 -15.85
C GLU A 629 -5.55 -2.06 -14.74
N ASP A 630 -5.60 -2.70 -13.57
CA ASP A 630 -6.40 -2.26 -12.42
C ASP A 630 -6.14 -0.80 -12.02
N TYR A 631 -4.89 -0.33 -12.12
CA TYR A 631 -4.53 1.04 -11.74
C TYR A 631 -5.11 2.10 -12.70
N LEU A 632 -5.34 1.75 -13.97
CA LEU A 632 -5.99 2.63 -14.94
C LEU A 632 -7.48 2.74 -14.64
N VAL A 633 -8.12 1.62 -14.32
CA VAL A 633 -9.53 1.62 -13.88
C VAL A 633 -9.70 2.44 -12.62
N GLN A 634 -8.75 2.34 -11.69
CA GLN A 634 -8.82 3.10 -10.45
C GLN A 634 -8.72 4.61 -10.69
N ASP A 635 -7.77 5.04 -11.53
CA ASP A 635 -7.53 6.45 -11.86
C ASP A 635 -8.71 7.06 -12.64
N ALA A 636 -9.18 6.35 -13.67
CA ALA A 636 -10.25 6.82 -14.54
C ALA A 636 -11.65 6.71 -13.92
N VAL A 637 -11.86 5.81 -12.96
CA VAL A 637 -13.19 5.48 -12.43
C VAL A 637 -13.27 5.62 -10.92
N THR A 638 -12.51 4.85 -10.16
CA THR A 638 -12.77 4.74 -8.71
C THR A 638 -12.33 5.96 -7.92
N ASP A 639 -11.23 6.61 -8.29
CA ASP A 639 -10.76 7.83 -7.62
C ASP A 639 -11.76 8.99 -7.82
N PRO A 640 -12.25 9.28 -9.04
CA PRO A 640 -13.36 10.21 -9.25
C PRO A 640 -14.64 9.84 -8.50
N LEU A 641 -15.04 8.56 -8.52
CA LEU A 641 -16.23 8.10 -7.77
C LEU A 641 -16.03 8.16 -6.25
N GLY A 642 -14.80 8.09 -5.73
CA GLY A 642 -14.50 8.27 -4.32
C GLY A 642 -14.73 9.71 -3.85
N ILE A 643 -14.49 10.68 -4.75
CA ILE A 643 -14.74 12.11 -4.52
C ILE A 643 -16.24 12.42 -4.56
N GLU A 644 -16.95 11.88 -5.55
CA GLU A 644 -18.36 12.23 -5.79
C GLU A 644 -19.37 11.33 -5.07
N ALA A 645 -19.14 10.03 -5.06
CA ALA A 645 -20.22 9.03 -4.99
C ALA A 645 -20.23 8.14 -3.75
N ALA A 646 -19.23 8.29 -2.88
CA ALA A 646 -18.99 7.37 -1.79
C ALA A 646 -18.81 5.92 -2.28
N VAL A 647 -18.06 5.68 -3.36
CA VAL A 647 -17.60 4.34 -3.72
C VAL A 647 -16.34 4.00 -2.92
N THR A 648 -16.27 2.77 -2.42
CA THR A 648 -15.10 2.23 -1.73
C THR A 648 -14.67 0.93 -2.35
N GLN A 649 -13.36 0.68 -2.30
CA GLN A 649 -12.77 -0.56 -2.74
C GLN A 649 -12.11 -1.31 -1.57
N PRO A 650 -12.87 -2.06 -0.76
CA PRO A 650 -12.37 -3.23 -0.04
C PRO A 650 -11.55 -4.15 -0.95
N ASP A 651 -10.72 -5.00 -0.34
CA ASP A 651 -9.92 -6.01 -1.07
C ASP A 651 -10.68 -6.88 -2.06
N TYR A 652 -11.96 -7.06 -1.81
CA TYR A 652 -12.78 -8.04 -2.50
C TYR A 652 -13.81 -7.42 -3.45
N GLY A 653 -13.75 -6.11 -3.75
CA GLY A 653 -14.57 -5.49 -4.79
C GLY A 653 -15.04 -4.07 -4.49
N LEU A 654 -15.81 -3.52 -5.42
CA LEU A 654 -16.33 -2.16 -5.44
C LEU A 654 -17.70 -2.11 -4.78
N TRP A 655 -17.86 -1.18 -3.84
CA TRP A 655 -19.09 -1.00 -3.09
C TRP A 655 -19.47 0.46 -3.02
N ILE A 656 -20.77 0.73 -3.13
CA ILE A 656 -21.34 2.00 -2.70
C ILE A 656 -21.44 1.93 -1.16
N ARG A 657 -20.99 2.96 -0.44
CA ARG A 657 -20.92 2.95 1.05
C ARG A 657 -22.27 2.68 1.72
N HIS A 658 -23.39 2.84 1.01
CA HIS A 658 -24.73 2.56 1.51
C HIS A 658 -25.67 1.98 0.43
N GLN A 659 -26.45 0.96 0.80
CA GLN A 659 -27.34 0.26 -0.13
C GLN A 659 -28.48 1.14 -0.65
N THR A 660 -29.07 2.02 0.18
CA THR A 660 -30.19 2.87 -0.28
C THR A 660 -29.78 3.87 -1.36
N ILE A 661 -28.51 4.28 -1.43
CA ILE A 661 -28.00 5.10 -2.53
C ILE A 661 -27.99 4.29 -3.82
N ALA A 662 -27.51 3.04 -3.76
CA ALA A 662 -27.52 2.13 -4.91
C ALA A 662 -28.95 1.89 -5.42
N GLU A 663 -29.89 1.60 -4.52
CA GLU A 663 -31.30 1.38 -4.84
C GLU A 663 -31.96 2.63 -5.44
N ALA A 664 -31.73 3.81 -4.84
CA ALA A 664 -32.23 5.07 -5.36
C ALA A 664 -31.66 5.37 -6.76
N ALA A 665 -30.36 5.16 -6.98
CA ALA A 665 -29.71 5.40 -8.26
C ALA A 665 -30.28 4.51 -9.37
N LEU A 666 -30.46 3.21 -9.09
CA LEU A 666 -31.10 2.29 -10.04
C LEU A 666 -32.55 2.71 -10.33
N SER A 667 -33.33 3.09 -9.31
CA SER A 667 -34.70 3.54 -9.52
C SER A 667 -34.78 4.84 -10.34
N ILE A 668 -33.87 5.80 -10.12
CA ILE A 668 -33.83 7.06 -10.86
C ILE A 668 -33.43 6.82 -12.32
N SER A 669 -32.37 6.03 -12.57
CA SER A 669 -31.91 5.73 -13.94
C SER A 669 -33.03 5.05 -14.75
N ARG A 670 -33.76 4.08 -14.17
CA ARG A 670 -34.90 3.42 -14.86
C ARG A 670 -36.01 4.37 -15.27
N GLU A 671 -36.29 5.39 -14.47
CA GLU A 671 -37.32 6.39 -14.78
C GLU A 671 -36.86 7.38 -15.86
N ARG A 672 -35.56 7.65 -15.93
CA ARG A 672 -34.96 8.54 -16.93
C ARG A 672 -34.78 7.86 -18.27
N ASP A 673 -34.17 6.69 -18.27
CA ASP A 673 -33.89 5.86 -19.45
C ASP A 673 -33.99 4.36 -19.08
N PRO A 674 -35.14 3.72 -19.38
CA PRO A 674 -35.32 2.29 -19.14
C PRO A 674 -34.33 1.38 -19.86
N ASP A 675 -33.76 1.81 -20.98
CA ASP A 675 -32.85 1.00 -21.81
C ASP A 675 -31.40 1.05 -21.32
N GLU A 676 -31.03 2.06 -20.53
CA GLU A 676 -29.67 2.24 -20.00
C GLU A 676 -29.26 1.05 -19.12
N LEU A 677 -30.02 0.75 -18.07
CA LEU A 677 -29.69 -0.35 -17.16
C LEU A 677 -29.71 -1.72 -17.85
N VAL A 678 -30.57 -1.87 -18.86
CA VAL A 678 -30.60 -3.05 -19.73
C VAL A 678 -29.26 -3.16 -20.46
N GLY A 679 -28.79 -2.09 -21.11
CA GLY A 679 -27.49 -2.03 -21.78
C GLY A 679 -26.31 -2.34 -20.83
N LEU A 680 -26.29 -1.73 -19.64
CA LEU A 680 -25.24 -1.94 -18.64
C LEU A 680 -25.22 -3.39 -18.12
N SER A 681 -26.39 -3.99 -17.90
CA SER A 681 -26.50 -5.39 -17.49
C SER A 681 -25.93 -6.34 -18.55
N ARG A 682 -26.17 -6.06 -19.84
CA ARG A 682 -25.58 -6.84 -20.94
C ARG A 682 -24.05 -6.75 -20.93
N ARG A 683 -23.51 -5.54 -20.82
CA ARG A 683 -22.05 -5.29 -20.80
C ARG A 683 -21.36 -6.06 -19.67
N LEU A 684 -21.91 -6.02 -18.45
CA LEU A 684 -21.37 -6.74 -17.29
C LEU A 684 -21.33 -8.26 -17.51
N VAL A 685 -22.43 -8.84 -18.02
CA VAL A 685 -22.53 -10.28 -18.27
C VAL A 685 -21.55 -10.71 -19.37
N THR A 686 -21.49 -9.96 -20.48
CA THR A 686 -20.55 -10.23 -21.58
C THR A 686 -19.11 -10.22 -21.08
N ALA A 687 -18.71 -9.16 -20.36
CA ALA A 687 -17.36 -9.03 -19.82
C ALA A 687 -16.96 -10.20 -18.91
N ALA A 688 -17.86 -10.62 -18.02
CA ALA A 688 -17.59 -11.73 -17.11
C ALA A 688 -17.45 -13.08 -17.85
N ILE A 689 -18.27 -13.32 -18.87
CA ILE A 689 -18.20 -14.55 -19.68
C ILE A 689 -16.93 -14.57 -20.52
N ASP A 690 -16.54 -13.45 -21.12
CA ASP A 690 -15.31 -13.36 -21.90
C ASP A 690 -14.07 -13.60 -21.03
N LEU A 691 -14.01 -12.97 -19.85
CA LEU A 691 -12.95 -13.23 -18.86
C LEU A 691 -12.92 -14.70 -18.39
N SER A 692 -14.09 -15.34 -18.24
CA SER A 692 -14.15 -16.75 -17.84
C SER A 692 -13.59 -17.70 -18.90
N ARG A 693 -13.72 -17.34 -20.19
CA ARG A 693 -13.18 -18.13 -21.31
C ARG A 693 -11.66 -18.06 -21.36
N GLU A 694 -11.11 -16.89 -21.07
CA GLU A 694 -9.65 -16.68 -21.03
C GLU A 694 -8.99 -17.42 -19.87
N SER A 695 -9.70 -17.54 -18.73
CA SER A 695 -9.19 -18.19 -17.52
C SER A 695 -9.56 -19.66 -17.37
N ASP A 696 -10.37 -20.21 -18.30
CA ASP A 696 -10.95 -21.57 -18.28
C ASP A 696 -11.62 -21.95 -16.93
N ALA A 697 -12.09 -20.94 -16.19
CA ALA A 697 -12.68 -21.12 -14.87
C ALA A 697 -13.66 -19.98 -14.52
N PHE A 698 -14.69 -20.31 -13.74
CA PHE A 698 -15.56 -19.33 -13.12
C PHE A 698 -15.10 -19.08 -11.69
N ALA A 699 -14.22 -18.09 -11.52
CA ALA A 699 -13.99 -17.51 -10.20
C ALA A 699 -15.29 -16.87 -9.66
N ASP A 700 -15.43 -16.78 -8.33
CA ASP A 700 -16.67 -16.36 -7.65
C ASP A 700 -17.23 -15.01 -8.14
N ASP A 701 -16.36 -14.06 -8.49
CA ASP A 701 -16.72 -12.75 -9.01
C ASP A 701 -17.19 -12.78 -10.46
N LEU A 702 -16.55 -13.57 -11.32
CA LEU A 702 -17.02 -13.80 -12.69
C LEU A 702 -18.37 -14.51 -12.67
N HIS A 703 -18.54 -15.46 -11.75
CA HIS A 703 -19.82 -16.14 -11.55
C HIS A 703 -20.91 -15.15 -11.11
N ALA A 704 -20.62 -14.27 -10.16
CA ALA A 704 -21.59 -13.27 -9.69
C ALA A 704 -22.09 -12.36 -10.83
N ALA A 705 -21.19 -11.88 -11.68
CA ALA A 705 -21.52 -11.04 -12.83
C ALA A 705 -22.21 -11.82 -13.96
N ALA A 706 -21.75 -13.02 -14.31
CA ALA A 706 -22.37 -13.83 -15.37
C ALA A 706 -23.77 -14.34 -15.01
N TYR A 707 -24.04 -14.59 -13.72
CA TYR A 707 -25.35 -14.98 -13.20
C TYR A 707 -26.11 -13.82 -12.54
N LEU A 708 -25.83 -12.57 -12.94
CA LEU A 708 -26.42 -11.34 -12.39
C LEU A 708 -27.95 -11.42 -12.22
N ALA A 709 -28.65 -12.00 -13.20
CA ALA A 709 -30.09 -12.19 -13.18
C ALA A 709 -30.62 -12.85 -11.88
N ARG A 710 -29.88 -13.83 -11.32
CA ARG A 710 -30.26 -14.55 -10.10
C ARG A 710 -30.19 -13.68 -8.85
N GLY A 711 -29.37 -12.64 -8.86
CA GLY A 711 -29.22 -11.69 -7.77
C GLY A 711 -30.19 -10.51 -7.87
N LEU A 712 -30.48 -10.02 -9.09
CA LEU A 712 -31.43 -8.93 -9.29
C LEU A 712 -32.86 -9.31 -8.88
N PHE A 713 -33.29 -10.54 -9.16
CA PHE A 713 -34.65 -11.00 -8.89
C PHE A 713 -34.76 -11.86 -7.60
N ARG A 714 -34.49 -11.26 -6.44
CA ARG A 714 -34.73 -11.84 -5.11
C ARG A 714 -36.03 -11.33 -4.48
N ARG A 715 -36.61 -12.08 -3.53
CA ARG A 715 -37.82 -11.68 -2.78
C ARG A 715 -37.65 -10.29 -2.16
N ASP A 716 -36.46 -10.02 -1.63
CA ASP A 716 -36.11 -8.76 -0.96
C ASP A 716 -35.96 -7.60 -1.96
N ASN A 717 -35.54 -7.87 -3.20
CA ASN A 717 -35.30 -6.86 -4.24
C ASN A 717 -36.52 -6.63 -5.16
N LYS A 718 -37.63 -7.37 -4.97
CA LYS A 718 -38.83 -7.25 -5.83
C LYS A 718 -39.38 -5.82 -5.92
N HIS A 719 -39.23 -5.03 -4.86
CA HIS A 719 -39.68 -3.65 -4.81
C HIS A 719 -38.94 -2.72 -5.78
N LEU A 720 -37.74 -3.09 -6.23
CA LEU A 720 -36.93 -2.29 -7.17
C LEU A 720 -37.38 -2.44 -8.63
N GLY A 721 -38.18 -3.45 -8.94
CA GLY A 721 -38.76 -3.65 -10.28
C GLY A 721 -37.77 -4.03 -11.38
N LEU A 722 -36.58 -4.56 -11.05
CA LEU A 722 -35.47 -4.86 -11.98
C LEU A 722 -35.68 -6.11 -12.88
N GLY A 723 -36.93 -6.39 -13.25
CA GLY A 723 -37.29 -7.61 -14.00
C GLY A 723 -36.77 -7.59 -15.44
N THR A 724 -36.86 -6.43 -16.10
CA THR A 724 -36.40 -6.21 -17.48
C THR A 724 -34.89 -6.41 -17.62
N GLU A 725 -34.13 -5.87 -16.67
CA GLU A 725 -32.67 -5.94 -16.56
C GLU A 725 -32.23 -7.36 -16.24
N ALA A 726 -32.93 -8.05 -15.33
CA ALA A 726 -32.67 -9.45 -15.02
C ALA A 726 -32.88 -10.36 -16.24
N VAL A 727 -33.97 -10.18 -16.99
CA VAL A 727 -34.23 -10.94 -18.23
C VAL A 727 -33.15 -10.65 -19.28
N ALA A 728 -32.78 -9.38 -19.46
CA ALA A 728 -31.71 -9.00 -20.39
C ALA A 728 -30.37 -9.65 -20.02
N ALA A 729 -29.97 -9.59 -18.75
CA ALA A 729 -28.77 -10.24 -18.25
C ALA A 729 -28.78 -11.76 -18.52
N ALA A 730 -29.90 -12.43 -18.25
CA ALA A 730 -30.03 -13.87 -18.48
C ALA A 730 -29.99 -14.25 -19.96
N ARG A 731 -30.61 -13.45 -20.85
CA ARG A 731 -30.54 -13.66 -22.30
C ARG A 731 -29.13 -13.50 -22.81
N THR A 732 -28.43 -12.44 -22.41
CA THR A 732 -27.04 -12.19 -22.81
C THR A 732 -26.12 -13.31 -22.35
N ALA A 733 -26.36 -13.92 -21.18
CA ALA A 733 -25.59 -15.09 -20.75
C ALA A 733 -25.79 -16.29 -21.69
N VAL A 734 -27.03 -16.55 -22.13
CA VAL A 734 -27.36 -17.60 -23.10
C VAL A 734 -26.80 -17.31 -24.49
N GLU A 735 -26.93 -16.08 -24.98
CA GLU A 735 -26.37 -15.65 -26.27
C GLU A 735 -24.86 -15.79 -26.30
N ALA A 736 -24.18 -15.38 -25.21
CA ALA A 736 -22.75 -15.52 -25.10
C ALA A 736 -22.34 -17.00 -25.04
N ALA A 737 -22.95 -17.84 -24.20
CA ALA A 737 -22.60 -19.25 -24.08
C ALA A 737 -23.83 -20.18 -24.28
N PRO A 738 -24.26 -20.40 -25.54
CA PRO A 738 -25.54 -21.04 -25.84
C PRO A 738 -25.61 -22.52 -25.47
N ARG A 739 -24.47 -23.19 -25.30
CA ARG A 739 -24.39 -24.60 -24.89
C ARG A 739 -24.35 -24.78 -23.38
N ARG A 740 -24.35 -23.72 -22.57
CA ARG A 740 -24.35 -23.85 -21.11
C ARG A 740 -25.78 -23.96 -20.58
N LEU A 741 -26.16 -25.15 -20.14
CA LEU A 741 -27.47 -25.50 -19.62
C LEU A 741 -27.85 -24.67 -18.38
N SER A 742 -26.90 -24.40 -17.48
CA SER A 742 -27.17 -23.57 -16.30
C SER A 742 -27.57 -22.13 -16.64
N PHE A 743 -27.11 -21.54 -17.75
CA PHE A 743 -27.55 -20.23 -18.22
C PHE A 743 -28.97 -20.28 -18.78
N ARG A 744 -29.30 -21.30 -19.58
CA ARG A 744 -30.68 -21.50 -20.07
C ARG A 744 -31.66 -21.74 -18.93
N THR A 745 -31.23 -22.49 -17.91
CA THR A 745 -32.00 -22.70 -16.68
C THR A 745 -32.20 -21.40 -15.91
N ALA A 746 -31.16 -20.55 -15.79
CA ALA A 746 -31.27 -19.25 -15.17
C ALA A 746 -32.22 -18.31 -15.95
N LEU A 747 -32.19 -18.33 -17.29
CA LEU A 747 -33.13 -17.58 -18.13
C LEU A 747 -34.57 -18.05 -17.94
N MET A 748 -34.82 -19.36 -17.99
CA MET A 748 -36.15 -19.94 -17.71
C MET A 748 -36.67 -19.50 -16.33
N SER A 749 -35.83 -19.64 -15.29
CA SER A 749 -36.18 -19.22 -13.94
C SER A 749 -36.53 -17.74 -13.89
N THR A 750 -35.71 -16.89 -14.52
CA THR A 750 -35.90 -15.43 -14.58
C THR A 750 -37.19 -15.04 -15.31
N LEU A 751 -37.49 -15.67 -16.46
CA LEU A 751 -38.72 -15.44 -17.22
C LEU A 751 -39.95 -15.85 -16.41
N ARG A 752 -39.91 -17.01 -15.72
CA ARG A 752 -41.01 -17.46 -14.87
C ARG A 752 -41.31 -16.47 -13.75
N VAL A 753 -40.28 -16.05 -13.01
CA VAL A 753 -40.47 -15.17 -11.84
C VAL A 753 -40.85 -13.74 -12.21
N THR A 754 -40.50 -13.28 -13.41
CA THR A 754 -40.90 -11.97 -13.97
C THR A 754 -42.29 -11.97 -14.62
N GLY A 755 -42.93 -13.13 -14.75
CA GLY A 755 -44.29 -13.28 -15.26
C GLY A 755 -44.39 -13.73 -16.73
N ASN A 756 -43.27 -13.87 -17.44
CA ASN A 756 -43.18 -14.35 -18.82
C ASN A 756 -43.19 -15.89 -18.88
N ARG A 757 -44.23 -16.51 -18.31
CA ARG A 757 -44.28 -17.97 -18.06
C ARG A 757 -44.34 -18.80 -19.34
N ASP A 758 -45.07 -18.35 -20.35
CA ASP A 758 -45.19 -19.09 -21.62
C ASP A 758 -43.84 -19.12 -22.37
N GLU A 759 -43.10 -18.00 -22.32
CA GLU A 759 -41.76 -17.95 -22.89
C GLU A 759 -40.78 -18.85 -22.12
N ALA A 760 -40.87 -18.88 -20.78
CA ALA A 760 -40.07 -19.78 -19.96
C ALA A 760 -40.25 -21.26 -20.39
N LEU A 761 -41.49 -21.66 -20.70
CA LEU A 761 -41.78 -22.99 -21.23
C LEU A 761 -41.23 -23.21 -22.64
N SER A 762 -41.36 -22.23 -23.53
CA SER A 762 -40.80 -22.31 -24.87
C SER A 762 -39.27 -22.50 -24.84
N VAL A 763 -38.57 -21.77 -23.96
CA VAL A 763 -37.12 -21.95 -23.74
C VAL A 763 -36.80 -23.34 -23.23
N ALA A 764 -37.61 -23.89 -22.32
CA ALA A 764 -37.41 -25.22 -21.77
C ALA A 764 -37.59 -26.32 -22.83
N GLU A 765 -38.67 -26.23 -23.63
CA GLU A 765 -38.96 -27.16 -24.71
C GLU A 765 -37.84 -27.17 -25.76
N GLY A 766 -37.36 -26.00 -26.19
CA GLY A 766 -36.21 -25.89 -27.10
C GLY A 766 -34.91 -26.43 -26.51
N THR A 767 -34.65 -26.16 -25.23
CA THR A 767 -33.46 -26.67 -24.53
C THR A 767 -33.46 -28.19 -24.40
N CYS A 768 -34.63 -28.80 -24.16
CA CYS A 768 -34.76 -30.26 -24.07
C CYS A 768 -34.35 -30.97 -25.36
N GLY A 769 -34.65 -30.39 -26.53
CA GLY A 769 -34.25 -30.94 -27.83
C GLY A 769 -32.74 -30.93 -28.05
N GLU A 770 -32.01 -30.07 -27.34
CA GLU A 770 -30.56 -29.88 -27.47
C GLU A 770 -29.77 -30.41 -26.27
N LEU A 771 -30.43 -31.09 -25.32
CA LEU A 771 -29.88 -31.40 -24.00
C LEU A 771 -28.56 -32.19 -24.05
N GLU A 772 -28.42 -33.10 -25.02
CA GLU A 772 -27.20 -33.92 -25.21
C GLU A 772 -25.98 -33.08 -25.65
N SER A 773 -26.19 -31.90 -26.21
CA SER A 773 -25.13 -31.02 -26.72
C SER A 773 -24.63 -29.98 -25.69
N MET A 774 -25.18 -30.00 -24.48
CA MET A 774 -24.88 -29.01 -23.44
C MET A 774 -23.53 -29.27 -22.76
N SER A 775 -22.83 -28.19 -22.38
CA SER A 775 -21.46 -28.24 -21.86
C SER A 775 -21.35 -28.51 -20.35
N ASP A 776 -22.43 -28.36 -19.58
CA ASP A 776 -22.50 -28.61 -18.13
C ASP A 776 -23.64 -29.58 -17.77
N PRO A 777 -23.51 -30.88 -18.12
CA PRO A 777 -24.58 -31.88 -17.96
C PRO A 777 -24.97 -32.14 -16.50
N ASP A 778 -24.14 -31.78 -15.53
CA ASP A 778 -24.48 -31.88 -14.10
C ASP A 778 -25.64 -30.94 -13.70
N SER A 779 -25.92 -29.92 -14.51
CA SER A 779 -27.04 -28.98 -14.31
C SER A 779 -28.41 -29.54 -14.69
N VAL A 780 -28.50 -30.75 -15.28
CA VAL A 780 -29.75 -31.33 -15.80
C VAL A 780 -30.85 -31.45 -14.73
N ILE A 781 -30.50 -31.81 -13.49
CA ILE A 781 -31.48 -31.91 -12.40
C ILE A 781 -32.13 -30.56 -12.14
N THR A 782 -31.31 -29.51 -12.04
CA THR A 782 -31.79 -28.14 -11.80
C THR A 782 -32.65 -27.65 -12.95
N PHE A 783 -32.26 -27.98 -14.19
CA PHE A 783 -33.05 -27.67 -15.39
C PHE A 783 -34.43 -28.34 -15.35
N VAL A 784 -34.50 -29.64 -15.10
CA VAL A 784 -35.76 -30.40 -15.07
C VAL A 784 -36.69 -29.90 -13.97
N GLN A 785 -36.17 -29.63 -12.77
CA GLN A 785 -36.97 -29.10 -11.65
C GLN A 785 -37.54 -27.71 -11.95
N GLU A 786 -36.74 -26.83 -12.55
CA GLU A 786 -37.19 -25.49 -12.92
C GLU A 786 -38.23 -25.55 -14.05
N TRP A 787 -38.11 -26.49 -14.99
CA TRP A 787 -39.12 -26.74 -16.02
C TRP A 787 -40.43 -27.27 -15.41
N GLY A 788 -40.35 -28.24 -14.49
CA GLY A 788 -41.51 -28.76 -13.78
C GLY A 788 -42.25 -27.65 -13.02
N THR A 789 -41.51 -26.83 -12.27
CA THR A 789 -42.05 -25.65 -11.58
C THR A 789 -42.74 -24.68 -12.55
N SER A 790 -42.11 -24.39 -13.70
CA SER A 790 -42.68 -23.53 -14.75
C SER A 790 -43.98 -24.09 -15.33
N ALA A 791 -44.01 -25.40 -15.59
CA ALA A 791 -45.18 -26.11 -16.10
C ALA A 791 -46.37 -26.04 -15.13
N GLY A 792 -46.12 -26.25 -13.84
CA GLY A 792 -47.16 -26.16 -12.81
C GLY A 792 -47.77 -24.77 -12.73
N GLN A 793 -46.97 -23.71 -12.85
CA GLN A 793 -47.46 -22.32 -12.78
C GLN A 793 -48.27 -21.86 -13.99
N THR A 794 -48.26 -22.62 -15.09
CA THR A 794 -49.13 -22.41 -16.26
C THR A 794 -50.28 -23.43 -16.33
N GLY A 795 -50.52 -24.19 -15.26
CA GLY A 795 -51.58 -25.20 -15.20
C GLY A 795 -51.27 -26.51 -15.92
N LYS A 796 -50.04 -26.74 -16.41
CA LYS A 796 -49.61 -28.00 -17.02
C LYS A 796 -49.17 -29.00 -15.93
N TYR A 797 -50.08 -29.33 -15.00
CA TYR A 797 -49.76 -30.11 -13.80
C TYR A 797 -49.30 -31.55 -14.10
N GLY A 798 -49.87 -32.21 -15.11
CA GLY A 798 -49.42 -33.55 -15.53
C GLY A 798 -47.95 -33.53 -15.99
N MET A 799 -47.55 -32.49 -16.73
CA MET A 799 -46.16 -32.30 -17.16
C MET A 799 -45.23 -32.04 -15.97
N ASN A 800 -45.67 -31.28 -14.97
CA ASN A 800 -44.93 -31.06 -13.74
C ASN A 800 -44.64 -32.39 -13.01
N VAL A 801 -45.65 -33.24 -12.79
CA VAL A 801 -45.46 -34.55 -12.11
C VAL A 801 -44.48 -35.44 -12.87
N LEU A 802 -44.55 -35.48 -14.21
CA LEU A 802 -43.61 -36.25 -15.02
C LEU A 802 -42.17 -35.71 -14.90
N LEU A 803 -41.98 -34.39 -14.95
CA LEU A 803 -40.66 -33.75 -14.82
C LEU A 803 -40.08 -33.95 -13.41
N ASP A 804 -40.88 -33.80 -12.36
CA ASP A 804 -40.43 -34.08 -11.00
C ASP A 804 -40.09 -35.57 -10.81
N GLY A 805 -40.83 -36.47 -11.47
CA GLY A 805 -40.51 -37.90 -11.53
C GLY A 805 -39.13 -38.17 -12.15
N VAL A 806 -38.80 -37.49 -13.26
CA VAL A 806 -37.44 -37.51 -13.84
C VAL A 806 -36.44 -36.98 -12.81
N ALA A 807 -36.69 -35.81 -12.24
CA ALA A 807 -35.76 -35.15 -11.31
C ALA A 807 -35.45 -36.02 -10.09
N LEU A 808 -36.45 -36.73 -9.55
CA LEU A 808 -36.26 -37.70 -8.46
C LEU A 808 -35.32 -38.82 -8.87
N HIS A 809 -35.52 -39.42 -10.05
CA HIS A 809 -34.69 -40.50 -10.56
C HIS A 809 -33.21 -40.12 -10.66
N ILE A 810 -32.93 -38.92 -11.16
CA ILE A 810 -31.56 -38.43 -11.40
C ILE A 810 -31.00 -37.60 -10.24
N SER A 811 -31.72 -37.49 -9.12
CA SER A 811 -31.32 -36.66 -7.98
C SER A 811 -29.99 -37.09 -7.39
N ARG A 812 -29.13 -36.11 -7.07
CA ARG A 812 -27.80 -36.31 -6.45
C ARG A 812 -27.71 -35.81 -5.01
N SER A 813 -28.83 -35.36 -4.43
CA SER A 813 -28.86 -34.91 -3.03
C SER A 813 -30.25 -35.08 -2.42
N MET A 814 -30.28 -35.29 -1.10
CA MET A 814 -31.55 -35.36 -0.35
C MET A 814 -32.36 -34.06 -0.49
N ARG A 815 -31.69 -32.91 -0.57
CA ARG A 815 -32.35 -31.61 -0.79
C ARG A 815 -33.09 -31.56 -2.12
N ALA A 816 -32.49 -32.08 -3.21
CA ALA A 816 -33.13 -32.15 -4.51
C ALA A 816 -34.35 -33.08 -4.49
N VAL A 817 -34.25 -34.24 -3.80
CA VAL A 817 -35.36 -35.18 -3.63
C VAL A 817 -36.54 -34.52 -2.91
N VAL A 818 -36.30 -33.90 -1.75
CA VAL A 818 -37.37 -33.23 -0.99
C VAL A 818 -37.97 -32.06 -1.77
N SER A 819 -37.15 -31.27 -2.47
CA SER A 819 -37.64 -30.17 -3.30
C SER A 819 -38.51 -30.66 -4.46
N GLY A 820 -38.13 -31.76 -5.12
CA GLY A 820 -38.93 -32.37 -6.19
C GLY A 820 -40.25 -32.93 -5.67
N LEU A 821 -40.25 -33.62 -4.53
CA LEU A 821 -41.47 -34.13 -3.90
C LEU A 821 -42.44 -33.00 -3.51
N LEU A 822 -41.94 -31.91 -2.92
CA LEU A 822 -42.76 -30.76 -2.56
C LEU A 822 -43.38 -30.09 -3.79
N ASN A 823 -42.61 -29.90 -4.86
CA ASN A 823 -43.12 -29.35 -6.12
C ASN A 823 -44.19 -30.26 -6.74
N MET A 824 -43.95 -31.59 -6.74
CA MET A 824 -44.89 -32.59 -7.23
C MET A 824 -46.19 -32.60 -6.42
N GLY A 825 -46.11 -32.42 -5.09
CA GLY A 825 -47.27 -32.34 -4.21
C GLY A 825 -48.25 -31.22 -4.60
N VAL A 826 -47.74 -30.06 -5.03
CA VAL A 826 -48.56 -28.96 -5.55
C VAL A 826 -49.33 -29.40 -6.79
N ALA A 827 -48.66 -30.02 -7.77
CA ALA A 827 -49.30 -30.47 -9.00
C ALA A 827 -50.31 -31.61 -8.75
N LEU A 828 -50.00 -32.57 -7.88
CA LEU A 828 -50.91 -33.66 -7.52
C LEU A 828 -52.18 -33.15 -6.83
N THR A 829 -52.04 -32.14 -5.96
CA THR A 829 -53.20 -31.48 -5.32
C THR A 829 -54.13 -30.90 -6.36
N GLU A 830 -53.60 -30.17 -7.34
CA GLU A 830 -54.40 -29.54 -8.39
C GLU A 830 -54.99 -30.55 -9.37
N LEU A 831 -54.26 -31.61 -9.73
CA LEU A 831 -54.78 -32.71 -10.55
C LEU A 831 -55.93 -33.45 -9.86
N HIS A 832 -55.81 -33.72 -8.56
CA HIS A 832 -56.89 -34.34 -7.79
C HIS A 832 -58.11 -33.42 -7.70
N ARG A 833 -57.91 -32.12 -7.41
CA ARG A 833 -59.01 -31.13 -7.39
C ARG A 833 -59.78 -31.06 -8.70
N GLY A 834 -59.09 -31.20 -9.84
CA GLY A 834 -59.72 -31.13 -11.17
C GLY A 834 -60.34 -32.43 -11.66
N SER A 835 -59.79 -33.59 -11.29
CA SER A 835 -60.19 -34.90 -11.85
C SER A 835 -60.92 -35.82 -10.87
N HIS A 836 -60.73 -35.61 -9.56
CA HIS A 836 -61.12 -36.52 -8.48
C HIS A 836 -60.61 -37.96 -8.64
N GLU A 837 -59.54 -38.19 -9.44
CA GLU A 837 -58.96 -39.52 -9.59
C GLU A 837 -58.18 -39.93 -8.33
N PRO A 838 -58.50 -41.08 -7.70
CA PRO A 838 -57.84 -41.51 -6.45
C PRO A 838 -56.33 -41.65 -6.57
N VAL A 839 -55.81 -41.98 -7.75
CA VAL A 839 -54.37 -42.18 -7.99
C VAL A 839 -53.53 -40.93 -7.64
N PHE A 840 -54.07 -39.72 -7.84
CA PHE A 840 -53.36 -38.49 -7.52
C PHE A 840 -53.40 -38.17 -6.02
N LEU A 841 -54.53 -38.48 -5.35
CA LEU A 841 -54.65 -38.35 -3.90
C LEU A 841 -53.75 -39.35 -3.16
N ASP A 842 -53.67 -40.59 -3.65
CA ASP A 842 -52.81 -41.64 -3.12
C ASP A 842 -51.33 -41.23 -3.25
N ALA A 843 -50.94 -40.72 -4.42
CA ALA A 843 -49.60 -40.20 -4.65
C ALA A 843 -49.27 -39.00 -3.75
N LEU A 844 -50.24 -38.09 -3.53
CA LEU A 844 -50.05 -36.97 -2.60
C LEU A 844 -49.86 -37.45 -1.16
N CYS A 845 -50.59 -38.47 -0.73
CA CYS A 845 -50.37 -39.12 0.57
C CYS A 845 -48.96 -39.72 0.67
N GLY A 846 -48.45 -40.29 -0.43
CA GLY A 846 -47.07 -40.75 -0.57
C GLY A 846 -46.05 -39.62 -0.45
N VAL A 847 -46.22 -38.53 -1.20
CA VAL A 847 -45.36 -37.33 -1.13
C VAL A 847 -45.27 -36.79 0.30
N VAL A 848 -46.42 -36.60 0.97
CA VAL A 848 -46.47 -36.06 2.34
C VAL A 848 -45.69 -36.94 3.31
N GLY A 849 -45.84 -38.27 3.22
CA GLY A 849 -45.12 -39.17 4.11
C GLY A 849 -43.62 -39.28 3.79
N LEU A 850 -43.24 -39.29 2.52
CA LEU A 850 -41.83 -39.30 2.09
C LEU A 850 -41.11 -38.01 2.50
N VAL A 851 -41.74 -36.85 2.35
CA VAL A 851 -41.17 -35.57 2.79
C VAL A 851 -41.07 -35.52 4.31
N ALA A 852 -42.10 -35.98 5.04
CA ALA A 852 -42.09 -36.01 6.50
C ALA A 852 -40.98 -36.91 7.08
N ASP A 853 -40.71 -38.04 6.42
CA ASP A 853 -39.64 -38.97 6.80
C ASP A 853 -38.24 -38.41 6.50
N LYS A 854 -38.09 -37.67 5.39
CA LYS A 854 -36.80 -37.22 4.88
C LYS A 854 -36.40 -35.79 5.27
N ALA A 855 -37.35 -34.95 5.69
CA ALA A 855 -37.09 -33.58 6.12
C ALA A 855 -36.49 -33.56 7.54
N THR A 856 -35.15 -33.58 7.64
CA THR A 856 -34.45 -33.30 8.92
C THR A 856 -34.25 -31.80 9.12
N PRO A 857 -34.10 -31.32 10.38
CA PRO A 857 -33.95 -29.88 10.69
C PRO A 857 -32.79 -29.18 9.96
N ASN A 858 -31.78 -29.91 9.50
CA ASN A 858 -30.56 -29.34 8.90
C ASN A 858 -30.59 -29.22 7.36
N ILE A 859 -31.63 -29.70 6.66
CA ILE A 859 -31.64 -29.77 5.18
C ILE A 859 -32.06 -28.44 4.52
N PHE A 860 -32.82 -27.59 5.21
CA PHE A 860 -33.28 -26.30 4.69
C PHE A 860 -32.82 -25.14 5.57
N SER A 861 -32.16 -24.14 4.97
CA SER A 861 -31.79 -22.88 5.64
C SER A 861 -32.99 -21.94 5.85
N ASN A 862 -34.10 -22.16 5.14
CA ASN A 862 -35.39 -21.49 5.33
C ASN A 862 -36.46 -22.56 5.64
N GLN A 863 -36.50 -23.04 6.89
CA GLN A 863 -37.43 -24.07 7.35
C GLN A 863 -38.92 -23.67 7.21
N TYR A 864 -39.21 -22.36 7.15
CA TYR A 864 -40.57 -21.84 7.16
C TYR A 864 -41.39 -22.23 5.92
N ASP A 865 -40.81 -22.10 4.72
CA ASP A 865 -41.56 -22.34 3.48
C ASP A 865 -41.83 -23.83 3.26
N ALA A 866 -40.85 -24.72 3.50
CA ALA A 866 -41.02 -26.17 3.32
C ALA A 866 -42.06 -26.77 4.30
N ASN A 867 -42.06 -26.31 5.56
CA ASN A 867 -43.07 -26.72 6.54
C ASN A 867 -44.47 -26.21 6.16
N THR A 868 -44.57 -24.97 5.67
CA THR A 868 -45.85 -24.40 5.23
C THR A 868 -46.45 -25.20 4.06
N PHE A 869 -45.65 -25.56 3.05
CA PHE A 869 -46.14 -26.40 1.94
C PHE A 869 -46.57 -27.79 2.43
N LEU A 870 -45.77 -28.43 3.28
CA LEU A 870 -46.08 -29.75 3.82
C LEU A 870 -47.37 -29.74 4.68
N GLU A 871 -47.56 -28.71 5.51
CA GLU A 871 -48.77 -28.52 6.32
C GLU A 871 -50.01 -28.34 5.44
N ASN A 872 -49.94 -27.49 4.41
CA ASN A 872 -51.04 -27.30 3.46
C ASN A 872 -51.46 -28.62 2.79
N HIS A 873 -50.49 -29.45 2.40
CA HIS A 873 -50.78 -30.76 1.81
C HIS A 873 -51.32 -31.76 2.83
N ARG A 874 -50.85 -31.74 4.08
CA ARG A 874 -51.40 -32.55 5.18
C ARG A 874 -52.85 -32.22 5.46
N ASP A 875 -53.18 -30.94 5.54
CA ASP A 875 -54.55 -30.47 5.77
C ASP A 875 -55.47 -30.88 4.62
N TYR A 876 -54.97 -30.79 3.38
CA TYR A 876 -55.73 -31.23 2.20
C TYR A 876 -56.04 -32.73 2.22
N ILE A 877 -55.04 -33.60 2.45
CA ILE A 877 -55.30 -35.06 2.50
C ILE A 877 -56.20 -35.46 3.68
N ALA A 878 -56.10 -34.76 4.81
CA ALA A 878 -56.96 -34.99 5.97
C ALA A 878 -58.42 -34.59 5.68
N GLY A 879 -58.63 -33.49 4.95
CA GLY A 879 -59.95 -33.06 4.47
C GLY A 879 -60.61 -34.08 3.54
N GLU A 880 -59.83 -34.81 2.76
CA GLU A 880 -60.27 -35.91 1.89
C GLU A 880 -60.37 -37.26 2.64
N GLY A 881 -60.18 -37.28 3.97
CA GLY A 881 -60.29 -38.48 4.80
C GLY A 881 -59.15 -39.49 4.63
N ARG A 882 -57.97 -39.06 4.16
CA ARG A 882 -56.78 -39.91 3.95
C ARG A 882 -55.67 -39.58 4.97
N GLN A 883 -54.69 -40.48 5.06
CA GLN A 883 -53.50 -40.32 5.88
C GLN A 883 -52.23 -40.49 5.03
N ALA A 884 -51.11 -39.93 5.48
CA ALA A 884 -49.83 -40.05 4.81
C ALA A 884 -49.37 -41.51 4.71
N LEU A 885 -48.83 -41.89 3.55
CA LEU A 885 -48.26 -43.22 3.31
C LEU A 885 -46.76 -43.20 3.59
N THR A 886 -46.20 -44.31 4.08
CA THR A 886 -44.77 -44.40 4.42
C THR A 886 -44.09 -45.57 3.70
N GLY A 887 -42.76 -45.54 3.59
CA GLY A 887 -41.97 -46.65 3.05
C GLY A 887 -42.25 -46.97 1.58
N SER A 888 -42.25 -48.26 1.22
CA SER A 888 -42.43 -48.70 -0.17
C SER A 888 -43.79 -48.31 -0.76
N ALA A 889 -44.85 -48.37 0.05
CA ALA A 889 -46.21 -48.01 -0.36
C ALA A 889 -46.31 -46.54 -0.79
N ALA A 890 -45.52 -45.65 -0.17
CA ALA A 890 -45.47 -44.24 -0.55
C ALA A 890 -44.83 -44.04 -1.93
N TRP A 891 -43.70 -44.70 -2.18
CA TRP A 891 -43.02 -44.67 -3.47
C TRP A 891 -43.84 -45.32 -4.59
N GLU A 892 -44.54 -46.42 -4.30
CA GLU A 892 -45.46 -47.08 -5.24
C GLU A 892 -46.62 -46.17 -5.64
N ALA A 893 -47.20 -45.45 -4.67
CA ALA A 893 -48.25 -44.48 -4.95
C ALA A 893 -47.77 -43.32 -5.84
N VAL A 894 -46.58 -42.77 -5.55
CA VAL A 894 -45.95 -41.74 -6.40
C VAL A 894 -45.68 -42.28 -7.81
N GLN A 895 -45.14 -43.50 -7.94
CA GLN A 895 -44.90 -44.15 -9.23
C GLN A 895 -46.20 -44.39 -10.01
N ALA A 896 -47.30 -44.73 -9.33
CA ALA A 896 -48.60 -44.94 -9.96
C ALA A 896 -49.12 -43.67 -10.65
N SER A 897 -48.95 -42.50 -10.02
CA SER A 897 -49.33 -41.22 -10.65
C SER A 897 -48.54 -40.91 -11.92
N VAL A 898 -47.23 -41.20 -11.91
CA VAL A 898 -46.36 -41.06 -13.10
C VAL A 898 -46.79 -42.02 -14.20
N ASN A 899 -47.06 -43.29 -13.87
CA ASN A 899 -47.50 -44.29 -14.85
C ASN A 899 -48.85 -43.92 -15.48
N ARG A 900 -49.75 -43.31 -14.71
CA ARG A 900 -51.05 -42.82 -15.18
C ARG A 900 -50.92 -41.69 -16.20
N LEU A 901 -49.95 -40.79 -16.00
CA LEU A 901 -49.74 -39.60 -16.84
C LEU A 901 -48.83 -39.86 -18.05
N LEU A 902 -48.00 -40.90 -18.00
CA LEU A 902 -47.02 -41.20 -19.05
C LEU A 902 -47.63 -41.36 -20.46
N PRO A 903 -48.80 -41.99 -20.67
CA PRO A 903 -49.44 -42.06 -21.99
C PRO A 903 -49.86 -40.71 -22.56
N GLU A 904 -50.07 -39.71 -21.70
CA GLU A 904 -50.48 -38.35 -22.04
C GLU A 904 -49.28 -37.39 -22.09
N ALA A 905 -48.05 -37.90 -21.99
CA ALA A 905 -46.84 -37.10 -21.97
C ALA A 905 -46.69 -36.28 -23.27
N PRO A 906 -46.47 -34.95 -23.18
CA PRO A 906 -46.21 -34.13 -24.35
C PRO A 906 -44.98 -34.62 -25.12
N GLY A 907 -45.01 -34.55 -26.46
CA GLY A 907 -43.90 -34.99 -27.31
C GLY A 907 -42.57 -34.28 -27.02
N CYS A 908 -42.60 -33.05 -26.49
CA CYS A 908 -41.40 -32.31 -26.09
C CYS A 908 -40.62 -32.98 -24.95
N LEU A 909 -41.24 -33.87 -24.17
CA LEU A 909 -40.56 -34.63 -23.12
C LEU A 909 -39.83 -35.87 -23.65
N ALA A 910 -40.05 -36.27 -24.91
CA ALA A 910 -39.49 -37.50 -25.46
C ALA A 910 -37.97 -37.67 -25.21
N PRO A 911 -37.09 -36.66 -25.36
CA PRO A 911 -35.66 -36.80 -25.07
C PRO A 911 -35.33 -37.19 -23.62
N LEU A 912 -36.18 -36.83 -22.66
CA LEU A 912 -36.03 -37.21 -21.25
C LEU A 912 -36.63 -38.59 -20.95
N LEU A 913 -37.67 -38.98 -21.69
CA LEU A 913 -38.46 -40.20 -21.44
C LEU A 913 -37.95 -41.44 -22.20
N THR A 914 -37.24 -41.29 -23.32
CA THR A 914 -36.78 -42.39 -24.21
C THR A 914 -35.74 -43.33 -23.61
N LYS A 915 -35.26 -43.09 -22.37
CA LYS A 915 -34.30 -43.96 -21.67
C LYS A 915 -34.92 -45.12 -20.87
N GLY A 916 -36.24 -45.33 -20.95
CA GLY A 916 -36.88 -46.59 -20.54
C GLY A 916 -37.15 -46.70 -19.03
N SER A 917 -38.44 -46.61 -18.68
CA SER A 917 -39.03 -46.58 -17.33
C SER A 917 -38.68 -45.33 -16.52
N LEU A 918 -39.64 -44.40 -16.43
CA LEU A 918 -39.54 -43.26 -15.55
C LEU A 918 -39.69 -43.73 -14.10
N SER A 919 -38.63 -44.26 -13.50
CA SER A 919 -38.66 -44.67 -12.10
C SER A 919 -38.59 -43.43 -11.22
N VAL A 920 -39.57 -43.21 -10.36
CA VAL A 920 -39.54 -42.11 -9.37
C VAL A 920 -38.57 -42.38 -8.21
N LEU A 921 -37.96 -43.57 -8.18
CA LEU A 921 -37.04 -43.96 -7.13
C LEU A 921 -35.70 -43.22 -7.34
N PRO A 922 -35.25 -42.41 -6.36
CA PRO A 922 -33.93 -41.80 -6.41
C PRO A 922 -32.84 -42.89 -6.28
N PRO A 923 -31.54 -42.54 -6.44
CA PRO A 923 -30.43 -43.44 -6.10
C PRO A 923 -30.58 -44.04 -4.70
N SER A 924 -30.11 -45.27 -4.49
CA SER A 924 -30.38 -46.06 -3.26
C SER A 924 -29.96 -45.37 -1.96
N GLU A 925 -28.96 -44.49 -2.03
CA GLU A 925 -28.48 -43.66 -0.93
C GLU A 925 -29.49 -42.58 -0.45
N PHE A 926 -30.52 -42.27 -1.24
CA PHE A 926 -31.57 -41.31 -0.90
C PHE A 926 -32.97 -41.95 -0.75
N ARG A 927 -33.09 -43.26 -0.96
CA ARG A 927 -34.37 -44.00 -0.94
C ARG A 927 -35.02 -44.06 0.41
#